data_AF-A0A1A0DCG9-F1
#
_entry.id   AF-A0A1A0DCG9-F1
#
_cell.length_a   1.000
_cell.length_b   1.000
_cell.length_c   1.000
_cell.angle_alpha   90.00
_cell.angle_beta   90.00
_cell.angle_gamma   90.00
#
_symmetry.space_group_name_H-M   'P 1'
#
loop_
_entity.id
_entity.type
_entity.pdbx_description
1 polymer ?
#
loop_
_entity_poly.entity_id
_entity_poly.type
_entity_poly.pdbx_seq_one_letter_code
_entity_poly.pdbx_strand_id
1 'polypeptide(L)'
;MFSFISLHGHILAHRDFYLTGIPVAQAVSPQWNVVQLNPAGNNLQGFADIAVSVVEDGDNRGLVTLGDGTNFLCAHPEGELTWMQHVLTWELFAPVLSQHVPLLVRLAQGKWLIAGQQQAEQVLFLNHSLQLGEHKWDLRTLFLREKGDAIVVSDGREQESVLQPSPVAVQKTFMAALSAQMKAMGDSPFVQAAQAARQRLLVAPEDSGCLLELAKDCAKVGQFGLARTAVLCAALQDFRPDLYFFSAILALREGEAQQAAELANLALKGRFGEAPIPEQLTHLVQRTAQGEAALLLLPAALKELPDTEEFDPAFNFLMVPLPASMLRAEDVRQAYSYQFEQVASACTQEERLQLAQADQAQNRAQYWNQVVAGHYAWLNQDRASADPHYVTARKLSRDSGIKAIDYNCGVYTWLPEAAAYNLHEQQVIDQLGIAGWNWHSSVAPDRTEADAPDACLVFGCDSAYFRFVPKLVMSLMRACQAQPEHGRFRLCLGVDRPTDEQLTLMQDLVAFFSEKDRGMDVSFTHGQLNHANEATYTCIRYLMLPHIVGQWHCPVLTADCDGYFPQDFPALWQELTSGSDYGFRLYAYNHEGKQIAGEPWGFGAGLSYFGETELLPQIGRYLHNYVQRTYSPENPTNWCIDQCALAQAYARFVAPRWNDLRIRFMDEGTPLMVMPHHVGGKDALLEHDGAVSEQDLRQFMQDNA
;
A
#
# COMPACT_ATOMS: atom_id res chain seq x y z
N MET A 1 -51.90 34.84 -0.64
CA MET A 1 -52.86 33.92 -0.01
C MET A 1 -52.08 33.01 0.94
N PHE A 2 -52.60 32.76 2.13
CA PHE A 2 -51.88 32.03 3.19
C PHE A 2 -52.57 30.71 3.54
N SER A 3 -51.78 29.71 3.88
CA SER A 3 -52.18 28.44 4.48
C SER A 3 -51.59 28.34 5.89
N PHE A 4 -52.07 27.42 6.72
CA PHE A 4 -51.78 27.43 8.16
C PHE A 4 -51.16 26.11 8.61
N ILE A 5 -49.99 26.18 9.26
CA ILE A 5 -49.29 25.02 9.82
C ILE A 5 -49.25 25.13 11.35
N SER A 6 -49.67 24.09 12.05
CA SER A 6 -49.69 24.02 13.52
C SER A 6 -48.28 23.87 14.11
N LEU A 7 -48.17 24.02 15.45
CA LEU A 7 -46.94 23.74 16.20
C LEU A 7 -46.37 22.34 15.89
N HIS A 8 -47.25 21.35 15.72
CA HIS A 8 -46.90 19.95 15.49
C HIS A 8 -46.63 19.60 14.02
N GLY A 9 -46.56 20.59 13.13
CA GLY A 9 -46.25 20.36 11.72
C GLY A 9 -47.40 19.86 10.86
N HIS A 10 -48.63 19.94 11.37
CA HIS A 10 -49.82 19.62 10.58
C HIS A 10 -50.30 20.85 9.82
N ILE A 11 -50.44 20.73 8.51
CA ILE A 11 -51.09 21.74 7.68
C ILE A 11 -52.60 21.57 7.77
N LEU A 12 -53.31 22.69 7.90
CA LEU A 12 -54.76 22.69 8.00
C LEU A 12 -55.39 22.28 6.66
N ALA A 13 -56.24 21.27 6.69
CA ALA A 13 -56.92 20.75 5.52
C ALA A 13 -58.36 20.36 5.85
N HIS A 14 -59.19 20.21 4.82
CA HIS A 14 -60.55 19.77 4.99
C HIS A 14 -60.99 18.80 3.91
N ARG A 15 -62.00 18.00 4.26
CA ARG A 15 -62.79 17.19 3.33
C ARG A 15 -64.25 17.42 3.66
N ASP A 16 -65.00 17.94 2.69
CA ASP A 16 -66.36 18.42 2.90
C ASP A 16 -66.41 19.42 4.07
N PHE A 17 -67.16 19.11 5.14
CA PHE A 17 -67.29 19.92 6.35
C PHE A 17 -66.27 19.56 7.46
N TYR A 18 -65.48 18.49 7.28
CA TYR A 18 -64.55 18.01 8.29
C TYR A 18 -63.20 18.73 8.17
N LEU A 19 -62.87 19.53 9.19
CA LEU A 19 -61.62 20.28 9.31
C LEU A 19 -60.64 19.53 10.21
N THR A 20 -59.39 19.35 9.76
CA THR A 20 -58.35 18.63 10.51
C THR A 20 -56.97 19.16 10.15
N GLY A 21 -55.96 18.84 10.97
CA GLY A 21 -54.57 18.89 10.57
C GLY A 21 -54.16 17.61 9.84
N ILE A 22 -53.41 17.72 8.74
CA ILE A 22 -52.76 16.58 8.07
C ILE A 22 -51.25 16.81 8.01
N PRO A 23 -50.41 15.75 7.94
CA PRO A 23 -48.99 15.91 7.72
C PRO A 23 -48.72 16.70 6.43
N VAL A 24 -47.76 17.62 6.44
CA VAL A 24 -47.41 18.44 5.26
C VAL A 24 -47.12 17.59 4.01
N ALA A 25 -46.53 16.40 4.18
CA ALA A 25 -46.28 15.45 3.08
C ALA A 25 -47.55 15.02 2.32
N GLN A 26 -48.74 15.19 2.90
CA GLN A 26 -50.03 14.81 2.33
C GLN A 26 -50.82 15.98 1.75
N ALA A 27 -50.29 17.21 1.77
CA ALA A 27 -51.04 18.41 1.41
C ALA A 27 -51.46 18.49 -0.08
N VAL A 28 -50.86 17.69 -0.96
CA VAL A 28 -51.26 17.55 -2.38
C VAL A 28 -52.07 16.27 -2.65
N SER A 29 -52.46 15.55 -1.61
CA SER A 29 -53.29 14.35 -1.75
C SER A 29 -54.65 14.72 -2.35
N PRO A 30 -55.18 13.94 -3.31
CA PRO A 30 -56.51 14.18 -3.87
C PRO A 30 -57.63 14.02 -2.83
N GLN A 31 -57.33 13.50 -1.63
CA GLN A 31 -58.31 13.26 -0.56
C GLN A 31 -58.57 14.49 0.32
N TRP A 32 -57.72 15.52 0.27
CA TRP A 32 -57.74 16.66 1.17
C TRP A 32 -57.59 17.98 0.41
N ASN A 33 -58.37 18.99 0.80
CA ASN A 33 -58.19 20.35 0.33
C ASN A 33 -57.46 21.16 1.39
N VAL A 34 -56.30 21.72 1.07
CA VAL A 34 -55.55 22.59 1.99
C VAL A 34 -56.34 23.87 2.22
N VAL A 35 -56.56 24.22 3.49
CA VAL A 35 -57.31 25.40 3.86
C VAL A 35 -56.45 26.65 3.63
N GLN A 36 -57.08 27.67 3.06
CA GLN A 36 -56.46 28.94 2.72
C GLN A 36 -57.21 30.10 3.37
N LEU A 37 -56.53 31.22 3.58
CA LEU A 37 -57.17 32.49 3.95
C LEU A 37 -58.09 32.94 2.82
N ASN A 38 -59.33 33.31 3.17
CA ASN A 38 -60.29 33.85 2.22
C ASN A 38 -59.76 35.16 1.60
N PRO A 39 -59.68 35.29 0.27
CA PRO A 39 -59.21 36.52 -0.37
C PRO A 39 -60.08 37.76 -0.06
N ALA A 40 -61.35 37.58 0.36
CA ALA A 40 -62.29 38.66 0.63
C ALA A 40 -62.46 39.03 2.12
N GLY A 41 -61.75 38.37 3.05
CA GLY A 41 -61.89 38.64 4.47
C GLY A 41 -60.91 37.87 5.37
N ASN A 42 -60.95 38.15 6.67
CA ASN A 42 -60.06 37.52 7.66
C ASN A 42 -60.63 36.21 8.22
N ASN A 43 -61.13 35.32 7.36
CA ASN A 43 -61.64 34.00 7.75
C ASN A 43 -61.10 32.89 6.84
N LEU A 44 -61.26 31.64 7.28
CA LEU A 44 -60.83 30.48 6.51
C LEU A 44 -61.76 30.28 5.30
N GLN A 45 -61.18 29.99 4.14
CA GLN A 45 -61.94 29.69 2.92
C GLN A 45 -62.82 28.45 3.14
N GLY A 46 -64.13 28.59 2.91
CA GLY A 46 -65.11 27.52 3.16
C GLY A 46 -65.60 27.42 4.61
N PHE A 47 -65.05 28.22 5.55
CA PHE A 47 -65.40 28.22 6.97
C PHE A 47 -65.51 29.65 7.50
N ALA A 48 -66.61 30.34 7.17
CA ALA A 48 -66.82 31.75 7.48
C ALA A 48 -66.81 32.07 8.99
N ASP A 49 -67.16 31.08 9.82
CA ASP A 49 -67.25 31.20 11.28
C ASP A 49 -65.88 31.13 11.99
N ILE A 50 -64.81 30.82 11.26
CA ILE A 50 -63.45 30.72 11.81
C ILE A 50 -62.63 31.92 11.31
N ALA A 51 -62.52 32.94 12.17
CA ALA A 51 -61.72 34.12 11.94
C ALA A 51 -60.22 33.86 12.17
N VAL A 52 -59.39 34.56 11.42
CA VAL A 52 -57.93 34.54 11.49
C VAL A 52 -57.47 35.86 12.10
N SER A 53 -56.81 35.81 13.26
CA SER A 53 -56.26 37.00 13.91
C SER A 53 -54.76 36.86 14.15
N VAL A 54 -53.98 37.87 13.79
CA VAL A 54 -52.52 37.88 13.91
C VAL A 54 -52.11 38.27 15.33
N VAL A 55 -51.13 37.57 15.90
CA VAL A 55 -50.50 37.97 17.16
C VAL A 55 -49.56 39.14 16.89
N GLU A 56 -49.83 40.29 17.52
CA GLU A 56 -49.14 41.56 17.21
C GLU A 56 -47.84 41.76 18.01
N ASP A 57 -47.73 41.17 19.21
CA ASP A 57 -46.65 41.43 20.17
C ASP A 57 -46.01 40.15 20.74
N GLY A 58 -44.77 40.30 21.25
CA GLY A 58 -44.00 39.24 21.91
C GLY A 58 -43.33 38.23 20.95
N ASP A 59 -42.80 37.13 21.51
CA ASP A 59 -42.05 36.11 20.76
C ASP A 59 -42.90 35.38 19.69
N ASN A 60 -44.22 35.38 19.91
CA ASN A 60 -45.22 34.77 19.02
C ASN A 60 -45.69 35.71 17.91
N ARG A 61 -45.15 36.92 17.81
CA ARG A 61 -45.53 37.90 16.78
C ARG A 61 -45.52 37.30 15.39
N GLY A 62 -46.59 37.53 14.62
CA GLY A 62 -46.76 37.03 13.26
C GLY A 62 -47.32 35.60 13.15
N LEU A 63 -47.46 34.86 14.26
CA LEU A 63 -48.34 33.68 14.29
C LEU A 63 -49.81 34.11 14.28
N VAL A 64 -50.72 33.18 13.99
CA VAL A 64 -52.15 33.44 13.95
C VAL A 64 -52.93 32.56 14.92
N THR A 65 -54.00 33.12 15.44
CA THR A 65 -55.09 32.39 16.10
C THR A 65 -56.20 32.13 15.08
N LEU A 66 -56.81 30.96 15.17
CA LEU A 66 -57.95 30.56 14.34
C LEU A 66 -59.13 30.33 15.27
N GLY A 67 -60.22 31.09 15.17
CA GLY A 67 -61.35 30.91 16.08
C GLY A 67 -62.57 31.79 15.86
N ASP A 68 -63.56 31.69 16.75
CA ASP A 68 -64.84 32.41 16.67
C ASP A 68 -64.91 33.68 17.54
N GLY A 69 -63.78 34.05 18.15
CA GLY A 69 -63.62 35.19 19.06
C GLY A 69 -63.63 34.82 20.54
N THR A 70 -64.32 33.75 20.94
CA THR A 70 -64.32 33.24 22.34
C THR A 70 -63.67 31.88 22.49
N ASN A 71 -63.65 31.09 21.41
CA ASN A 71 -62.98 29.81 21.31
C ASN A 71 -61.94 29.84 20.19
N PHE A 72 -60.85 29.13 20.37
CA PHE A 72 -59.71 29.02 19.45
C PHE A 72 -59.45 27.55 19.13
N LEU A 73 -59.05 27.28 17.89
CA LEU A 73 -58.62 25.95 17.48
C LEU A 73 -57.24 25.64 18.06
N CYS A 74 -57.12 24.46 18.64
CA CYS A 74 -55.85 23.85 19.04
C CYS A 74 -55.66 22.57 18.22
N ALA A 75 -54.48 22.41 17.63
CA ALA A 75 -54.10 21.18 16.94
C ALA A 75 -53.34 20.27 17.90
N HIS A 76 -53.72 18.99 17.94
CA HIS A 76 -53.02 17.95 18.70
C HIS A 76 -51.86 17.35 17.89
N PRO A 77 -50.93 16.63 18.54
CA PRO A 77 -49.82 15.94 17.87
C PRO A 77 -50.26 14.93 16.80
N GLU A 78 -51.50 14.42 16.83
CA GLU A 78 -52.04 13.49 15.84
C GLU A 78 -52.79 14.20 14.69
N GLY A 79 -52.87 15.54 14.72
CA GLY A 79 -53.57 16.35 13.72
C GLY A 79 -55.04 16.60 14.02
N GLU A 80 -55.61 16.01 15.07
CA GLU A 80 -56.96 16.32 15.55
C GLU A 80 -57.07 17.79 15.99
N LEU A 81 -58.21 18.42 15.74
CA LEU A 81 -58.49 19.80 16.14
C LEU A 81 -59.55 19.84 17.23
N THR A 82 -59.28 20.60 18.29
CA THR A 82 -60.25 20.85 19.37
C THR A 82 -60.40 22.35 19.63
N TRP A 83 -61.55 22.73 20.16
CA TRP A 83 -61.81 24.11 20.60
C TRP A 83 -61.34 24.35 22.03
N MET A 84 -60.65 25.46 22.25
CA MET A 84 -60.09 25.87 23.54
C MET A 84 -60.48 27.32 23.85
N GLN A 85 -60.61 27.66 25.13
CA GLN A 85 -60.96 29.03 25.58
C GLN A 85 -59.74 29.88 25.93
N HIS A 86 -58.55 29.43 25.55
CA HIS A 86 -57.29 30.12 25.80
C HIS A 86 -56.47 30.22 24.52
N VAL A 87 -55.42 31.04 24.57
CA VAL A 87 -54.43 31.21 23.50
C VAL A 87 -53.04 31.04 24.11
N LEU A 88 -52.53 29.81 24.05
CA LEU A 88 -51.18 29.42 24.42
C LEU A 88 -50.37 29.15 23.15
N THR A 89 -49.04 29.17 23.27
CA THR A 89 -48.14 29.09 22.11
C THR A 89 -48.39 27.87 21.22
N TRP A 90 -48.77 26.72 21.78
CA TRP A 90 -49.08 25.50 21.02
C TRP A 90 -50.42 25.54 20.26
N GLU A 91 -51.28 26.50 20.56
CA GLU A 91 -52.59 26.70 19.92
C GLU A 91 -52.51 27.67 18.73
N LEU A 92 -51.32 28.23 18.49
CA LEU A 92 -51.05 29.14 17.40
C LEU A 92 -50.65 28.39 16.12
N PHE A 93 -50.96 29.00 14.98
CA PHE A 93 -50.61 28.50 13.66
C PHE A 93 -49.63 29.46 12.97
N ALA A 94 -48.67 28.91 12.24
CA ALA A 94 -47.79 29.68 11.38
C ALA A 94 -48.47 29.91 10.01
N PRO A 95 -48.65 31.17 9.57
CA PRO A 95 -49.11 31.45 8.22
C PRO A 95 -47.96 31.22 7.23
N VAL A 96 -48.17 30.38 6.23
CA VAL A 96 -47.23 30.13 5.12
C VAL A 96 -47.85 30.55 3.80
N LEU A 97 -47.06 31.04 2.84
CA LEU A 97 -47.58 31.40 1.53
C LEU A 97 -48.12 30.15 0.82
N SER A 98 -49.38 30.17 0.39
CA SER A 98 -50.03 28.99 -0.20
C SER A 98 -49.32 28.49 -1.47
N GLN A 99 -48.64 29.39 -2.20
CA GLN A 99 -47.82 29.04 -3.37
C GLN A 99 -46.60 28.15 -3.02
N HIS A 100 -46.15 28.15 -1.75
CA HIS A 100 -45.04 27.33 -1.29
C HIS A 100 -45.49 25.92 -0.87
N VAL A 101 -46.79 25.63 -0.75
CA VAL A 101 -47.30 24.33 -0.30
C VAL A 101 -46.76 23.16 -1.14
N PRO A 102 -46.69 23.21 -2.48
CA PRO A 102 -46.08 22.15 -3.27
C PRO A 102 -44.61 21.89 -2.93
N LEU A 103 -43.84 22.95 -2.62
CA LEU A 103 -42.43 22.82 -2.23
C LEU A 103 -42.29 22.28 -0.80
N LEU A 104 -43.16 22.70 0.12
CA LEU A 104 -43.23 22.16 1.48
C LEU A 104 -43.52 20.67 1.48
N VAL A 105 -44.45 20.23 0.64
CA VAL A 105 -44.77 18.81 0.43
C VAL A 105 -43.56 18.06 -0.09
N ARG A 106 -42.91 18.59 -1.13
CA ARG A 106 -41.72 17.99 -1.72
C ARG A 106 -40.59 17.87 -0.67
N LEU A 107 -40.41 18.88 0.17
CA LEU A 107 -39.47 18.84 1.30
C LEU A 107 -39.83 17.73 2.29
N ALA A 108 -41.10 17.62 2.68
CA ALA A 108 -41.59 16.64 3.65
C ALA A 108 -41.51 15.17 3.17
N GLN A 109 -41.51 14.93 1.86
CA GLN A 109 -41.53 13.58 1.27
C GLN A 109 -40.13 12.97 1.06
N GLY A 110 -39.08 13.77 1.16
CA GLY A 110 -37.71 13.37 0.78
C GLY A 110 -36.69 13.54 1.90
N LYS A 111 -35.49 13.03 1.63
CA LYS A 111 -34.28 13.42 2.37
C LYS A 111 -33.54 14.51 1.60
N TRP A 112 -32.95 15.43 2.34
CA TRP A 112 -32.31 16.62 1.80
C TRP A 112 -30.93 16.80 2.39
N LEU A 113 -30.00 17.20 1.52
CA LEU A 113 -28.64 17.55 1.85
C LEU A 113 -28.49 19.07 1.80
N ILE A 114 -27.91 19.66 2.82
CA ILE A 114 -27.44 21.04 2.76
C ILE A 114 -26.08 21.02 2.05
N ALA A 115 -25.88 21.91 1.08
CA ALA A 115 -24.59 22.00 0.38
C ALA A 115 -23.42 22.09 1.36
N GLY A 116 -22.48 21.15 1.28
CA GLY A 116 -21.32 21.06 2.17
C GLY A 116 -21.49 20.17 3.41
N GLN A 117 -22.70 19.66 3.68
CA GLN A 117 -22.92 18.60 4.69
C GLN A 117 -22.87 17.22 4.05
N GLN A 118 -22.55 16.19 4.84
CA GLN A 118 -22.35 14.81 4.35
C GLN A 118 -23.58 13.91 4.52
N GLN A 119 -24.52 14.28 5.40
CA GLN A 119 -25.66 13.43 5.74
C GLN A 119 -26.96 14.04 5.24
N ALA A 120 -27.71 13.26 4.46
CA ALA A 120 -29.04 13.65 4.04
C ALA A 120 -30.05 13.36 5.16
N GLU A 121 -30.81 14.39 5.53
CA GLU A 121 -31.75 14.34 6.65
C GLU A 121 -33.19 14.55 6.19
N GLN A 122 -34.14 14.14 7.02
CA GLN A 122 -35.56 14.43 6.76
C GLN A 122 -35.89 15.83 7.25
N VAL A 123 -36.69 16.55 6.45
CA VAL A 123 -37.23 17.84 6.88
C VAL A 123 -38.34 17.60 7.89
N LEU A 124 -38.25 18.26 9.04
CA LEU A 124 -39.26 18.23 10.08
C LEU A 124 -39.97 19.58 10.15
N PHE A 125 -41.27 19.54 10.44
CA PHE A 125 -42.09 20.72 10.70
C PHE A 125 -42.50 20.71 12.16
N LEU A 126 -41.82 21.48 12.99
CA LEU A 126 -42.05 21.48 14.44
C LEU A 126 -41.73 22.85 15.02
N ASN A 127 -42.47 23.24 16.06
CA ASN A 127 -42.27 24.50 16.77
C ASN A 127 -42.34 25.71 15.83
N HIS A 128 -43.31 25.70 14.92
CA HIS A 128 -43.53 26.73 13.90
C HIS A 128 -42.31 26.99 13.01
N SER A 129 -41.48 25.97 12.81
CA SER A 129 -40.26 26.07 12.00
C SER A 129 -40.10 24.86 11.09
N LEU A 130 -39.45 25.09 9.96
CA LEU A 130 -38.88 24.06 9.10
C LEU A 130 -37.49 23.72 9.65
N GLN A 131 -37.23 22.45 9.94
CA GLN A 131 -35.99 21.98 10.56
C GLN A 131 -35.32 20.92 9.68
N LEU A 132 -34.00 21.01 9.55
CA LEU A 132 -33.14 20.03 8.89
C LEU A 132 -31.79 20.00 9.63
N GLY A 133 -31.51 18.92 10.36
CA GLY A 133 -30.39 18.89 11.30
C GLY A 133 -30.47 20.02 12.32
N GLU A 134 -29.38 20.77 12.45
CA GLU A 134 -29.30 21.95 13.33
C GLU A 134 -29.93 23.21 12.72
N HIS A 135 -30.28 23.18 11.43
CA HIS A 135 -30.81 24.35 10.73
C HIS A 135 -32.30 24.51 10.97
N LYS A 136 -32.72 25.73 11.28
CA LYS A 136 -34.10 26.06 11.64
C LYS A 136 -34.54 27.35 10.95
N TRP A 137 -35.54 27.23 10.08
CA TRP A 137 -36.14 28.37 9.38
C TRP A 137 -37.54 28.66 9.91
N ASP A 138 -37.79 29.92 10.23
CA ASP A 138 -39.08 30.36 10.75
C ASP A 138 -40.17 30.27 9.68
N LEU A 139 -41.25 29.51 9.95
CA LEU A 139 -42.34 29.35 8.97
C LEU A 139 -43.05 30.68 8.67
N ARG A 140 -43.03 31.64 9.60
CA ARG A 140 -43.70 32.95 9.44
C ARG A 140 -43.12 33.78 8.30
N THR A 141 -41.82 33.67 8.08
CA THR A 141 -41.07 34.45 7.08
C THR A 141 -40.48 33.58 5.98
N LEU A 142 -40.89 32.31 5.92
CA LEU A 142 -40.33 31.32 5.01
C LEU A 142 -40.60 31.67 3.53
N PHE A 143 -39.51 31.72 2.79
CA PHE A 143 -39.49 31.83 1.34
C PHE A 143 -38.84 30.60 0.72
N LEU A 144 -39.54 29.99 -0.24
CA LEU A 144 -39.09 28.81 -0.98
C LEU A 144 -39.10 29.10 -2.48
N ARG A 145 -38.02 28.72 -3.17
CA ARG A 145 -37.97 28.74 -4.64
C ARG A 145 -37.23 27.54 -5.20
N GLU A 146 -37.62 27.13 -6.40
CA GLU A 146 -36.93 26.05 -7.11
C GLU A 146 -35.65 26.55 -7.80
N LYS A 147 -34.62 25.71 -7.79
CA LYS A 147 -33.39 25.89 -8.56
C LYS A 147 -32.99 24.54 -9.17
N GLY A 148 -33.59 24.20 -10.32
CA GLY A 148 -33.48 22.86 -10.89
C GLY A 148 -34.10 21.83 -9.94
N ASP A 149 -33.35 20.77 -9.63
CA ASP A 149 -33.77 19.76 -8.65
C ASP A 149 -33.55 20.19 -7.18
N ALA A 150 -32.91 21.33 -6.92
CA ALA A 150 -32.73 21.84 -5.56
C ALA A 150 -33.87 22.79 -5.13
N ILE A 151 -34.05 22.94 -3.82
CA ILE A 151 -34.95 23.94 -3.23
C ILE A 151 -34.10 24.93 -2.45
N VAL A 152 -34.28 26.22 -2.75
CA VAL A 152 -33.66 27.30 -1.99
C VAL A 152 -34.61 27.72 -0.87
N VAL A 153 -34.09 27.77 0.35
CA VAL A 153 -34.81 28.10 1.59
C VAL A 153 -34.21 29.36 2.20
N SER A 154 -35.07 30.30 2.59
CA SER A 154 -34.67 31.48 3.36
C SER A 154 -35.83 31.92 4.26
N ASP A 155 -35.52 32.49 5.41
CA ASP A 155 -36.49 33.15 6.29
C ASP A 155 -36.15 34.63 6.55
N GLY A 156 -35.17 35.16 5.80
CA GLY A 156 -34.69 36.54 5.90
C GLY A 156 -33.72 36.83 7.03
N ARG A 157 -33.39 35.86 7.91
CA ARG A 157 -32.44 36.04 9.02
C ARG A 157 -31.01 35.60 8.67
N GLU A 158 -30.88 34.60 7.81
CA GLU A 158 -29.60 34.02 7.37
C GLU A 158 -29.40 34.10 5.84
N GLN A 159 -28.21 33.71 5.35
CA GLN A 159 -27.98 33.50 3.92
C GLN A 159 -28.91 32.39 3.39
N GLU A 160 -29.33 32.52 2.12
CA GLU A 160 -30.14 31.50 1.46
C GLU A 160 -29.46 30.12 1.51
N SER A 161 -30.18 29.12 1.99
CA SER A 161 -29.70 27.73 2.02
C SER A 161 -30.19 26.98 0.78
N VAL A 162 -29.31 26.19 0.16
CA VAL A 162 -29.65 25.36 -1.01
C VAL A 162 -29.75 23.90 -0.59
N LEU A 163 -30.96 23.35 -0.63
CA LEU A 163 -31.25 21.96 -0.29
C LEU A 163 -31.25 21.09 -1.55
N GLN A 164 -30.36 20.09 -1.58
CA GLN A 164 -30.29 19.10 -2.65
C GLN A 164 -31.02 17.82 -2.27
N PRO A 165 -31.77 17.18 -3.20
CA PRO A 165 -32.47 15.94 -2.90
C PRO A 165 -31.49 14.76 -2.83
N SER A 166 -31.72 13.85 -1.89
CA SER A 166 -31.04 12.55 -1.84
C SER A 166 -32.01 11.41 -2.17
N PRO A 167 -31.70 10.52 -3.13
CA PRO A 167 -30.51 10.53 -4.00
C PRO A 167 -30.57 11.64 -5.06
N VAL A 168 -29.40 12.15 -5.44
CA VAL A 168 -29.26 13.14 -6.53
C VAL A 168 -29.57 12.52 -7.89
N ALA A 169 -29.95 13.34 -8.88
CA ALA A 169 -30.36 12.86 -10.21
C ALA A 169 -29.28 11.97 -10.88
N VAL A 170 -28.00 12.34 -10.76
CA VAL A 170 -26.89 11.56 -11.32
C VAL A 170 -26.77 10.17 -10.69
N GLN A 171 -27.04 10.01 -9.39
CA GLN A 171 -27.06 8.70 -8.72
C GLN A 171 -28.19 7.82 -9.24
N LYS A 172 -29.37 8.41 -9.52
CA LYS A 172 -30.50 7.65 -10.11
C LYS A 172 -30.12 7.12 -11.49
N THR A 173 -29.52 7.95 -12.32
CA THR A 173 -29.01 7.56 -13.65
C THR A 173 -27.93 6.49 -13.55
N PHE A 174 -27.00 6.63 -12.60
CA PHE A 174 -25.97 5.65 -12.33
C PHE A 174 -26.55 4.28 -11.93
N MET A 175 -27.50 4.24 -10.98
CA MET A 175 -28.12 2.99 -10.53
C MET A 175 -28.90 2.28 -11.64
N ALA A 176 -29.51 3.04 -12.56
CA ALA A 176 -30.14 2.49 -13.76
C ALA A 176 -29.11 1.89 -14.73
N ALA A 177 -28.03 2.62 -15.00
CA ALA A 177 -26.94 2.16 -15.88
C ALA A 177 -26.22 0.92 -15.33
N LEU A 178 -25.94 0.89 -14.02
CA LEU A 178 -25.39 -0.26 -13.33
C LEU A 178 -26.28 -1.49 -13.47
N SER A 179 -27.60 -1.33 -13.29
CA SER A 179 -28.57 -2.42 -13.42
C SER A 179 -28.60 -2.98 -14.85
N ALA A 180 -28.52 -2.10 -15.85
CA ALA A 180 -28.45 -2.51 -17.26
C ALA A 180 -27.15 -3.28 -17.54
N GLN A 181 -26.03 -2.81 -17.01
CA GLN A 181 -24.73 -3.47 -17.19
C GLN A 181 -24.67 -4.84 -16.52
N MET A 182 -25.18 -4.96 -15.29
CA MET A 182 -25.29 -6.25 -14.60
C MET A 182 -26.10 -7.26 -15.42
N LYS A 183 -27.21 -6.82 -16.02
CA LYS A 183 -28.02 -7.67 -16.89
C LYS A 183 -27.27 -8.09 -18.16
N ALA A 184 -26.44 -7.22 -18.72
CA ALA A 184 -25.66 -7.50 -19.92
C ALA A 184 -24.52 -8.50 -19.66
N MET A 185 -23.92 -8.48 -18.47
CA MET A 185 -22.78 -9.33 -18.12
C MET A 185 -23.16 -10.72 -17.59
N GLY A 186 -24.44 -10.95 -17.25
CA GLY A 186 -24.90 -12.24 -16.75
C GLY A 186 -24.27 -12.62 -15.40
N ASP A 187 -24.13 -13.92 -15.14
CA ASP A 187 -23.53 -14.40 -13.89
C ASP A 187 -22.01 -14.30 -13.95
N SER A 188 -21.46 -13.31 -13.23
CA SER A 188 -20.02 -13.11 -13.06
C SER A 188 -19.69 -12.65 -11.63
N PRO A 189 -18.44 -12.82 -11.16
CA PRO A 189 -18.02 -12.32 -9.85
C PRO A 189 -18.30 -10.82 -9.67
N PHE A 190 -18.09 -10.03 -10.73
CA PHE A 190 -18.43 -8.60 -10.73
C PHE A 190 -19.92 -8.34 -10.47
N VAL A 191 -20.83 -9.10 -11.11
CA VAL A 191 -22.27 -8.89 -10.94
C VAL A 191 -22.72 -9.19 -9.53
N GLN A 192 -22.14 -10.18 -8.85
CA GLN A 192 -22.42 -10.47 -7.44
C GLN A 192 -21.99 -9.30 -6.53
N ALA A 193 -20.78 -8.79 -6.72
CA ALA A 193 -20.27 -7.64 -5.97
C ALA A 193 -21.12 -6.37 -6.23
N ALA A 194 -21.41 -6.08 -7.51
CA ALA A 194 -22.24 -4.95 -7.92
C ALA A 194 -23.67 -5.06 -7.36
N GLN A 195 -24.25 -6.26 -7.27
CA GLN A 195 -25.58 -6.45 -6.68
C GLN A 195 -25.60 -6.15 -5.19
N ALA A 196 -24.58 -6.59 -4.44
CA ALA A 196 -24.45 -6.28 -3.02
C ALA A 196 -24.28 -4.77 -2.79
N ALA A 197 -23.40 -4.12 -3.56
CA ALA A 197 -23.21 -2.67 -3.53
C ALA A 197 -24.51 -1.92 -3.86
N ARG A 198 -25.23 -2.35 -4.90
CA ARG A 198 -26.51 -1.79 -5.30
C ARG A 198 -27.55 -1.89 -4.18
N GLN A 199 -27.66 -3.02 -3.49
CA GLN A 199 -28.59 -3.20 -2.37
C GLN A 199 -28.29 -2.22 -1.22
N ARG A 200 -27.00 -2.02 -0.91
CA ARG A 200 -26.55 -1.05 0.09
C ARG A 200 -26.89 0.39 -0.33
N LEU A 201 -26.61 0.77 -1.58
CA LEU A 201 -26.89 2.10 -2.10
C LEU A 201 -28.39 2.41 -2.26
N LEU A 202 -29.27 1.40 -2.29
CA LEU A 202 -30.72 1.62 -2.26
C LEU A 202 -31.23 2.17 -0.92
N VAL A 203 -30.54 1.85 0.18
CA VAL A 203 -30.91 2.30 1.53
C VAL A 203 -30.05 3.45 2.02
N ALA A 204 -28.81 3.56 1.52
CA ALA A 204 -27.84 4.60 1.85
C ALA A 204 -27.15 5.10 0.56
N PRO A 205 -27.84 5.89 -0.28
CA PRO A 205 -27.29 6.39 -1.53
C PRO A 205 -26.06 7.31 -1.36
N GLU A 206 -25.88 7.88 -0.17
CA GLU A 206 -24.76 8.74 0.20
C GLU A 206 -23.48 7.99 0.59
N ASP A 207 -23.48 6.66 0.62
CA ASP A 207 -22.33 5.86 1.05
C ASP A 207 -21.15 5.96 0.07
N SER A 208 -20.27 6.95 0.31
CA SER A 208 -19.12 7.24 -0.54
C SER A 208 -18.13 6.08 -0.59
N GLY A 209 -17.91 5.37 0.53
CA GLY A 209 -17.06 4.18 0.57
C GLY A 209 -17.58 3.07 -0.35
N CYS A 210 -18.88 2.78 -0.30
CA CYS A 210 -19.51 1.81 -1.20
C CYS A 210 -19.42 2.24 -2.67
N LEU A 211 -19.58 3.53 -2.97
CA LEU A 211 -19.45 4.08 -4.32
C LEU A 211 -18.01 3.94 -4.85
N LEU A 212 -17.00 4.13 -4.00
CA LEU A 212 -15.59 4.02 -4.39
C LEU A 212 -15.16 2.58 -4.64
N GLU A 213 -15.57 1.62 -3.80
CA GLU A 213 -15.31 0.21 -4.07
C GLU A 213 -16.00 -0.25 -5.35
N LEU A 214 -17.26 0.16 -5.55
CA LEU A 214 -17.96 -0.13 -6.80
C LEU A 214 -17.28 0.51 -8.01
N ALA A 215 -16.72 1.72 -7.87
CA ALA A 215 -15.95 2.36 -8.93
C ALA A 215 -14.69 1.57 -9.30
N LYS A 216 -13.94 1.05 -8.31
CA LYS A 216 -12.79 0.17 -8.55
C LYS A 216 -13.20 -1.09 -9.30
N ASP A 217 -14.28 -1.74 -8.85
CA ASP A 217 -14.77 -2.96 -9.48
C ASP A 217 -15.23 -2.71 -10.91
N CYS A 218 -15.92 -1.58 -11.17
CA CYS A 218 -16.28 -1.17 -12.53
C CYS A 218 -15.05 -0.96 -13.41
N ALA A 219 -14.01 -0.29 -12.87
CA ALA A 219 -12.79 -0.02 -13.62
C ALA A 219 -11.99 -1.31 -13.91
N LYS A 220 -11.94 -2.27 -12.98
CA LYS A 220 -11.30 -3.60 -13.20
C LYS A 220 -11.90 -4.37 -14.37
N VAL A 221 -13.22 -4.28 -14.57
CA VAL A 221 -13.92 -4.92 -15.71
C VAL A 221 -14.02 -4.01 -16.94
N GLY A 222 -13.29 -2.89 -16.98
CA GLY A 222 -13.22 -1.97 -18.12
C GLY A 222 -14.45 -1.06 -18.29
N GLN A 223 -15.35 -0.99 -17.31
CA GLN A 223 -16.53 -0.10 -17.32
C GLN A 223 -16.18 1.29 -16.79
N PHE A 224 -15.25 1.98 -17.47
CA PHE A 224 -14.70 3.27 -17.02
C PHE A 224 -15.75 4.38 -16.89
N GLY A 225 -16.74 4.43 -17.79
CA GLY A 225 -17.85 5.38 -17.66
C GLY A 225 -18.70 5.17 -16.40
N LEU A 226 -18.92 3.92 -15.98
CA LEU A 226 -19.61 3.62 -14.71
C LEU A 226 -18.71 3.98 -13.52
N ALA A 227 -17.42 3.64 -13.59
CA ALA A 227 -16.46 3.98 -12.55
C ALA A 227 -16.38 5.49 -12.30
N ARG A 228 -16.25 6.28 -13.38
CA ARG A 228 -16.23 7.74 -13.33
C ARG A 228 -17.52 8.31 -12.74
N THR A 229 -18.67 7.77 -13.14
CA THR A 229 -19.96 8.20 -12.59
C THR A 229 -20.08 7.88 -11.10
N ALA A 230 -19.56 6.73 -10.65
CA ALA A 230 -19.55 6.34 -9.24
C ALA A 230 -18.64 7.25 -8.41
N VAL A 231 -17.42 7.56 -8.89
CA VAL A 231 -16.52 8.53 -8.23
C VAL A 231 -17.16 9.92 -8.17
N LEU A 232 -17.83 10.36 -9.25
CA LEU A 232 -18.58 11.63 -9.24
C LEU A 232 -19.70 11.61 -8.19
N CYS A 233 -20.45 10.52 -8.09
CA CYS A 233 -21.48 10.38 -7.06
C CYS A 233 -20.89 10.45 -5.64
N ALA A 234 -19.71 9.86 -5.42
CA ALA A 234 -19.00 9.97 -4.15
C ALA A 234 -18.55 11.41 -3.89
N ALA A 235 -18.00 12.09 -4.89
CA ALA A 235 -17.49 13.47 -4.79
C ALA A 235 -18.59 14.51 -4.51
N LEU A 236 -19.85 14.20 -4.83
CA LEU A 236 -20.98 15.06 -4.46
C LEU A 236 -21.33 14.98 -2.97
N GLN A 237 -20.87 13.94 -2.27
CA GLN A 237 -21.15 13.72 -0.84
C GLN A 237 -19.90 13.97 0.03
N ASP A 238 -18.72 13.82 -0.56
CA ASP A 238 -17.44 13.80 0.12
C ASP A 238 -16.44 14.68 -0.63
N PHE A 239 -16.10 15.85 -0.10
CA PHE A 239 -15.23 16.82 -0.76
C PHE A 239 -13.75 16.56 -0.46
N ARG A 240 -13.25 15.38 -0.82
CA ARG A 240 -11.82 15.04 -0.72
C ARG A 240 -11.07 15.29 -2.04
N PRO A 241 -9.88 15.92 -2.00
CA PRO A 241 -9.01 16.07 -3.16
C PRO A 241 -8.72 14.76 -3.91
N ASP A 242 -8.63 13.64 -3.19
CA ASP A 242 -8.35 12.30 -3.73
C ASP A 242 -9.38 11.85 -4.78
N LEU A 243 -10.64 12.27 -4.66
CA LEU A 243 -11.69 11.88 -5.61
C LEU A 243 -11.50 12.50 -6.99
N TYR A 244 -10.98 13.73 -7.03
CA TYR A 244 -10.59 14.37 -8.29
C TYR A 244 -9.34 13.71 -8.86
N PHE A 245 -8.40 13.26 -8.02
CA PHE A 245 -7.24 12.51 -8.47
C PHE A 245 -7.61 11.13 -9.05
N PHE A 246 -8.54 10.40 -8.43
CA PHE A 246 -9.09 9.15 -8.99
C PHE A 246 -9.76 9.39 -10.35
N SER A 247 -10.53 10.48 -10.46
CA SER A 247 -11.14 10.88 -11.72
C SER A 247 -10.09 11.21 -12.78
N ALA A 248 -8.97 11.83 -12.40
CA ALA A 248 -7.85 12.12 -13.29
C ALA A 248 -7.20 10.82 -13.82
N ILE A 249 -6.99 9.82 -12.96
CA ILE A 249 -6.47 8.50 -13.35
C ILE A 249 -7.42 7.82 -14.36
N LEU A 250 -8.73 7.85 -14.09
CA LEU A 250 -9.73 7.27 -15.00
C LEU A 250 -9.72 7.98 -16.37
N ALA A 251 -9.70 9.32 -16.39
CA ALA A 251 -9.62 10.10 -17.63
C ALA A 251 -8.33 9.80 -18.41
N LEU A 252 -7.19 9.70 -17.71
CA LEU A 252 -5.91 9.33 -18.33
C LEU A 252 -5.99 7.93 -18.96
N ARG A 253 -6.63 6.98 -18.26
CA ARG A 253 -6.82 5.60 -18.72
C ARG A 253 -7.69 5.52 -19.97
N GLU A 254 -8.68 6.40 -20.10
CA GLU A 254 -9.55 6.55 -21.28
C GLU A 254 -8.86 7.32 -22.44
N GLY A 255 -7.65 7.85 -22.23
CA GLY A 255 -6.92 8.65 -23.23
C GLY A 255 -7.31 10.13 -23.27
N GLU A 256 -8.09 10.61 -22.30
CA GLU A 256 -8.58 11.98 -22.18
C GLU A 256 -7.55 12.87 -21.44
N ALA A 257 -6.36 13.03 -22.02
CA ALA A 257 -5.20 13.69 -21.40
C ALA A 257 -5.48 15.11 -20.85
N GLN A 258 -6.20 15.93 -21.61
CA GLN A 258 -6.57 17.29 -21.21
C GLN A 258 -7.49 17.28 -19.97
N GLN A 259 -8.49 16.39 -19.96
CA GLN A 259 -9.40 16.25 -18.84
C GLN A 259 -8.70 15.67 -17.60
N ALA A 260 -7.79 14.71 -17.80
CA ALA A 260 -6.96 14.20 -16.72
C ALA A 260 -6.13 15.30 -16.06
N ALA A 261 -5.52 16.18 -16.85
CA ALA A 261 -4.75 17.32 -16.34
C ALA A 261 -5.64 18.33 -15.57
N GLU A 262 -6.82 18.65 -16.10
CA GLU A 262 -7.78 19.55 -15.43
C GLU A 262 -8.23 18.99 -14.08
N LEU A 263 -8.54 17.69 -14.01
CA LEU A 263 -8.93 17.01 -12.79
C LEU A 263 -7.78 16.90 -11.79
N ALA A 264 -6.55 16.61 -12.25
CA ALA A 264 -5.36 16.60 -11.40
C ALA A 264 -5.08 18.00 -10.83
N ASN A 265 -5.25 19.06 -11.62
CA ASN A 265 -5.13 20.43 -11.16
C ASN A 265 -6.19 20.78 -10.10
N LEU A 266 -7.43 20.31 -10.27
CA LEU A 266 -8.49 20.47 -9.27
C LEU A 266 -8.15 19.73 -7.97
N ALA A 267 -7.61 18.50 -8.07
CA ALA A 267 -7.14 17.75 -6.90
C ALA A 267 -6.04 18.52 -6.16
N LEU A 268 -5.05 19.05 -6.88
CA LEU A 268 -3.97 19.84 -6.29
C LEU A 268 -4.49 21.14 -5.65
N LYS A 269 -5.40 21.87 -6.31
CA LYS A 269 -6.05 23.04 -5.70
C LYS A 269 -6.80 22.69 -4.42
N GLY A 270 -7.49 21.55 -4.39
CA GLY A 270 -8.13 21.06 -3.18
C GLY A 270 -7.14 20.75 -2.06
N ARG A 271 -5.95 20.24 -2.39
CA ARG A 271 -4.89 19.90 -1.42
C ARG A 271 -4.16 21.13 -0.87
N PHE A 272 -3.82 22.10 -1.72
CA PHE A 272 -3.07 23.30 -1.33
C PHE A 272 -3.97 24.48 -0.89
N GLY A 273 -5.29 24.41 -1.16
CA GLY A 273 -6.23 25.47 -0.84
C GLY A 273 -5.85 26.79 -1.53
N GLU A 274 -5.71 27.85 -0.74
CA GLU A 274 -5.30 29.19 -1.21
C GLU A 274 -3.78 29.31 -1.42
N ALA A 275 -2.98 28.34 -0.95
CA ALA A 275 -1.53 28.36 -1.17
C ALA A 275 -1.19 28.10 -2.65
N PRO A 276 -0.12 28.73 -3.18
CA PRO A 276 0.30 28.46 -4.55
C PRO A 276 0.75 26.99 -4.70
N ILE A 277 0.27 26.32 -5.74
CA ILE A 277 0.72 24.97 -6.10
C ILE A 277 2.20 25.06 -6.53
N PRO A 278 3.10 24.25 -5.97
CA PRO A 278 4.50 24.22 -6.37
C PRO A 278 4.70 24.02 -7.88
N GLU A 279 5.72 24.71 -8.43
CA GLU A 279 5.99 24.72 -9.88
C GLU A 279 6.21 23.32 -10.45
N GLN A 280 6.90 22.45 -9.70
CA GLN A 280 7.14 21.06 -10.12
C GLN A 280 5.85 20.28 -10.34
N LEU A 281 4.84 20.45 -9.48
CA LEU A 281 3.55 19.75 -9.61
C LEU A 281 2.73 20.34 -10.76
N THR A 282 2.78 21.67 -10.92
CA THR A 282 2.14 22.35 -12.04
C THR A 282 2.73 21.89 -13.38
N HIS A 283 4.05 21.68 -13.44
CA HIS A 283 4.72 21.14 -14.62
C HIS A 283 4.29 19.71 -14.94
N LEU A 284 4.09 18.84 -13.94
CA LEU A 284 3.54 17.49 -14.16
C LEU A 284 2.12 17.52 -14.73
N VAL A 285 1.27 18.44 -14.26
CA VAL A 285 -0.08 18.65 -14.84
C VAL A 285 0.02 19.09 -16.30
N GLN A 286 0.93 20.00 -16.64
CA GLN A 286 1.13 20.45 -18.02
C GLN A 286 1.60 19.33 -18.94
N ARG A 287 2.55 18.50 -18.49
CA ARG A 287 3.00 17.30 -19.22
C ARG A 287 1.85 16.32 -19.44
N THR A 288 0.98 16.16 -18.44
CA THR A 288 -0.23 15.34 -18.56
C THR A 288 -1.15 15.88 -19.65
N ALA A 289 -1.39 17.19 -19.71
CA ALA A 289 -2.19 17.81 -20.77
C ALA A 289 -1.61 17.59 -22.17
N GLN A 290 -0.28 17.45 -22.28
CA GLN A 290 0.43 17.16 -23.52
C GLN A 290 0.38 15.68 -23.92
N GLY A 291 -0.27 14.82 -23.13
CA GLY A 291 -0.45 13.39 -23.42
C GLY A 291 0.60 12.47 -22.80
N GLU A 292 1.43 12.95 -21.89
CA GLU A 292 2.33 12.10 -21.11
C GLU A 292 1.62 11.53 -19.87
N ALA A 293 1.99 10.33 -19.43
CA ALA A 293 1.49 9.75 -18.17
C ALA A 293 2.20 10.36 -16.93
N ALA A 294 2.36 11.68 -16.89
CA ALA A 294 3.12 12.37 -15.84
C ALA A 294 2.46 12.29 -14.45
N LEU A 295 1.19 11.89 -14.35
CA LEU A 295 0.54 11.59 -13.06
C LEU A 295 1.23 10.46 -12.28
N LEU A 296 1.94 9.55 -12.95
CA LEU A 296 2.77 8.52 -12.29
C LEU A 296 3.87 9.09 -11.39
N LEU A 297 4.32 10.32 -11.67
CA LEU A 297 5.39 11.00 -10.94
C LEU A 297 4.87 11.80 -9.75
N LEU A 298 3.55 12.01 -9.68
CA LEU A 298 2.93 12.89 -8.68
C LEU A 298 3.13 12.41 -7.23
N PRO A 299 3.00 11.11 -6.89
CA PRO A 299 3.22 10.65 -5.52
C PRO A 299 4.62 10.97 -4.99
N ALA A 300 5.66 10.65 -5.78
CA ALA A 300 7.04 10.94 -5.42
C ALA A 300 7.28 12.46 -5.28
N ALA A 301 6.76 13.26 -6.22
CA ALA A 301 6.91 14.72 -6.19
C ALA A 301 6.16 15.38 -5.01
N LEU A 302 5.10 14.77 -4.47
CA LEU A 302 4.42 15.22 -3.26
C LEU A 302 5.23 14.88 -2.01
N LYS A 303 5.80 13.67 -1.95
CA LYS A 303 6.63 13.20 -0.81
C LYS A 303 7.89 14.04 -0.60
N GLU A 304 8.43 14.63 -1.65
CA GLU A 304 9.58 15.54 -1.58
C GLU A 304 9.24 16.91 -0.97
N LEU A 305 7.95 17.25 -0.85
CA LEU A 305 7.52 18.52 -0.28
C LEU A 305 7.30 18.39 1.24
N PRO A 306 7.74 19.39 2.03
CA PRO A 306 7.48 19.41 3.47
C PRO A 306 5.98 19.35 3.78
N ASP A 307 5.63 18.59 4.82
CA ASP A 307 4.29 18.52 5.40
C ASP A 307 3.15 18.24 4.39
N THR A 308 3.46 17.56 3.28
CA THR A 308 2.50 17.26 2.21
C THR A 308 2.25 15.75 2.14
N GLU A 309 0.99 15.35 2.32
CA GLU A 309 0.57 13.96 2.15
C GLU A 309 0.40 13.58 0.67
N GLU A 310 0.71 12.34 0.34
CA GLU A 310 0.40 11.75 -0.97
C GLU A 310 -1.13 11.61 -1.15
N PHE A 311 -1.58 11.50 -2.40
CA PHE A 311 -2.94 11.07 -2.67
C PHE A 311 -3.11 9.58 -2.35
N ASP A 312 -4.32 9.18 -1.97
CA ASP A 312 -4.67 7.77 -1.73
C ASP A 312 -4.29 6.90 -2.95
N PRO A 313 -3.53 5.80 -2.79
CA PRO A 313 -3.09 4.95 -3.90
C PRO A 313 -4.18 4.00 -4.43
N ALA A 314 -5.40 4.04 -3.90
CA ALA A 314 -6.51 3.14 -4.20
C ALA A 314 -6.81 2.90 -5.69
N PHE A 315 -6.51 3.86 -6.57
CA PHE A 315 -6.73 3.77 -8.03
C PHE A 315 -5.43 3.60 -8.83
N ASN A 316 -4.26 3.54 -8.19
CA ASN A 316 -2.96 3.49 -8.88
C ASN A 316 -2.81 2.23 -9.75
N PHE A 317 -3.51 1.13 -9.42
CA PHE A 317 -3.53 -0.08 -10.24
C PHE A 317 -4.08 0.16 -11.66
N LEU A 318 -4.88 1.21 -11.88
CA LEU A 318 -5.41 1.57 -13.19
C LEU A 318 -4.40 2.34 -14.05
N MET A 319 -3.29 2.79 -13.47
CA MET A 319 -2.18 3.37 -14.23
C MET A 319 -1.33 2.31 -14.96
N VAL A 320 -1.74 1.04 -14.94
CA VAL A 320 -1.18 -0.05 -15.75
C VAL A 320 -2.29 -0.96 -16.30
N PRO A 321 -2.20 -1.43 -17.56
CA PRO A 321 -1.24 -1.01 -18.57
C PRO A 321 -1.60 0.34 -19.21
N LEU A 322 -0.62 1.17 -19.56
CA LEU A 322 -0.81 2.41 -20.35
C LEU A 322 -0.11 2.30 -21.72
N PRO A 323 -0.61 2.99 -22.77
CA PRO A 323 0.03 2.95 -24.08
C PRO A 323 1.42 3.57 -24.09
N ALA A 324 2.34 2.99 -24.87
CA ALA A 324 3.69 3.50 -25.08
C ALA A 324 3.73 4.97 -25.57
N SER A 325 2.67 5.45 -26.22
CA SER A 325 2.57 6.86 -26.62
C SER A 325 2.60 7.83 -25.44
N MET A 326 2.14 7.40 -24.26
CA MET A 326 2.15 8.18 -23.02
C MET A 326 3.43 8.00 -22.20
N LEU A 327 4.27 7.00 -22.53
CA LEU A 327 5.45 6.57 -21.77
C LEU A 327 6.78 6.98 -22.43
N ARG A 328 6.79 8.14 -23.11
CA ARG A 328 7.93 8.57 -23.92
C ARG A 328 9.09 9.07 -23.08
N ALA A 329 8.81 9.85 -22.04
CA ALA A 329 9.81 10.41 -21.15
C ALA A 329 10.43 9.30 -20.27
N GLU A 330 11.74 9.40 -20.03
CA GLU A 330 12.52 8.39 -19.29
C GLU A 330 12.05 8.23 -17.85
N ASP A 331 11.79 9.35 -17.16
CA ASP A 331 11.26 9.39 -15.80
C ASP A 331 9.89 8.72 -15.68
N VAL A 332 8.96 9.03 -16.59
CA VAL A 332 7.63 8.42 -16.66
C VAL A 332 7.73 6.93 -16.93
N ARG A 333 8.65 6.51 -17.82
CA ARG A 333 8.83 5.08 -18.14
C ARG A 333 9.42 4.30 -16.96
N GLN A 334 10.36 4.89 -16.22
CA GLN A 334 10.89 4.30 -15.00
C GLN A 334 9.80 4.16 -13.93
N ALA A 335 9.00 5.21 -13.70
CA ALA A 335 7.88 5.18 -12.77
C ALA A 335 6.80 4.16 -13.18
N TYR A 336 6.54 4.04 -14.49
CA TYR A 336 5.64 3.02 -15.03
C TYR A 336 6.15 1.60 -14.77
N SER A 337 7.43 1.33 -15.02
CA SER A 337 8.03 0.00 -14.74
C SER A 337 7.83 -0.39 -13.28
N TYR A 338 8.12 0.54 -12.37
CA TYR A 338 7.96 0.34 -10.93
C TYR A 338 6.50 0.04 -10.57
N GLN A 339 5.55 0.86 -11.05
CA GLN A 339 4.12 0.65 -10.82
C GLN A 339 3.64 -0.68 -11.40
N PHE A 340 4.13 -1.07 -12.58
CA PHE A 340 3.75 -2.32 -13.24
C PHE A 340 4.13 -3.54 -12.42
N GLU A 341 5.38 -3.59 -11.97
CA GLU A 341 5.92 -4.69 -11.18
C GLU A 341 5.25 -4.76 -9.78
N GLN A 342 4.94 -3.62 -9.16
CA GLN A 342 4.17 -3.58 -7.91
C GLN A 342 2.75 -4.14 -8.07
N VAL A 343 2.01 -3.70 -9.10
CA VAL A 343 0.65 -4.17 -9.36
C VAL A 343 0.67 -5.67 -9.67
N ALA A 344 1.60 -6.12 -10.51
CA ALA A 344 1.76 -7.53 -10.83
C ALA A 344 2.08 -8.40 -9.60
N SER A 345 2.82 -7.86 -8.63
CA SER A 345 3.15 -8.55 -7.38
C SER A 345 1.93 -8.72 -6.47
N ALA A 346 0.97 -7.79 -6.51
CA ALA A 346 -0.28 -7.86 -5.76
C ALA A 346 -1.37 -8.72 -6.43
N CYS A 347 -1.21 -9.06 -7.71
CA CYS A 347 -2.14 -9.91 -8.46
C CYS A 347 -1.97 -11.40 -8.18
N THR A 348 -3.02 -12.18 -8.43
CA THR A 348 -2.93 -13.65 -8.56
C THR A 348 -2.06 -14.03 -9.76
N GLN A 349 -1.62 -15.30 -9.84
CA GLN A 349 -0.80 -15.77 -10.96
C GLN A 349 -1.50 -15.60 -12.32
N GLU A 350 -2.80 -15.91 -12.39
CA GLU A 350 -3.58 -15.77 -13.62
C GLU A 350 -3.72 -14.31 -14.05
N GLU A 351 -4.06 -13.42 -13.11
CA GLU A 351 -4.16 -11.97 -13.36
C GLU A 351 -2.81 -11.38 -13.76
N ARG A 352 -1.71 -11.85 -13.16
CA ARG A 352 -0.35 -11.44 -13.49
C ARG A 352 0.00 -11.75 -14.93
N LEU A 353 -0.31 -12.96 -15.41
CA LEU A 353 -0.10 -13.34 -16.80
C LEU A 353 -0.97 -12.49 -17.74
N GLN A 354 -2.25 -12.29 -17.40
CA GLN A 354 -3.17 -11.46 -18.18
C GLN A 354 -2.66 -10.02 -18.29
N LEU A 355 -2.17 -9.44 -17.20
CA LEU A 355 -1.58 -8.10 -17.16
C LEU A 355 -0.35 -8.01 -18.07
N ALA A 356 0.59 -8.96 -17.97
CA ALA A 356 1.78 -9.02 -18.82
C ALA A 356 1.43 -9.15 -20.31
N GLN A 357 0.46 -10.01 -20.65
CA GLN A 357 0.00 -10.20 -22.02
C GLN A 357 -0.73 -8.96 -22.57
N ALA A 358 -1.58 -8.33 -21.76
CA ALA A 358 -2.30 -7.11 -22.15
C ALA A 358 -1.33 -5.95 -22.41
N ASP A 359 -0.33 -5.77 -21.54
CA ASP A 359 0.73 -4.78 -21.75
C ASP A 359 1.56 -5.10 -22.99
N GLN A 360 2.01 -6.35 -23.15
CA GLN A 360 2.81 -6.75 -24.30
C GLN A 360 2.06 -6.58 -25.63
N ALA A 361 0.74 -6.81 -25.66
CA ALA A 361 -0.08 -6.58 -26.85
C ALA A 361 -0.08 -5.11 -27.30
N GLN A 362 -0.03 -4.17 -26.34
CA GLN A 362 -0.06 -2.73 -26.60
C GLN A 362 1.35 -2.11 -26.76
N ASN A 363 2.32 -2.60 -25.98
CA ASN A 363 3.64 -1.98 -25.80
C ASN A 363 4.79 -2.83 -26.36
N ARG A 364 4.48 -4.02 -26.92
CA ARG A 364 5.46 -5.05 -27.35
C ARG A 364 6.29 -5.54 -26.15
N ALA A 365 7.36 -6.29 -26.41
CA ALA A 365 8.25 -6.75 -25.35
C ALA A 365 8.95 -5.54 -24.69
N GLN A 366 8.77 -5.41 -23.37
CA GLN A 366 9.37 -4.39 -22.52
C GLN A 366 10.00 -5.07 -21.31
N TYR A 367 10.94 -4.39 -20.64
CA TYR A 367 11.61 -4.95 -19.46
C TYR A 367 10.62 -5.53 -18.44
N TRP A 368 9.68 -4.72 -17.96
CA TRP A 368 8.71 -5.10 -16.91
C TRP A 368 7.83 -6.28 -17.33
N ASN A 369 7.26 -6.28 -18.54
CA ASN A 369 6.37 -7.37 -18.96
C ASN A 369 7.12 -8.69 -19.16
N GLN A 370 8.41 -8.64 -19.53
CA GLN A 370 9.24 -9.83 -19.60
C GLN A 370 9.61 -10.36 -18.21
N VAL A 371 9.98 -9.49 -17.26
CA VAL A 371 10.25 -9.91 -15.87
C VAL A 371 9.04 -10.58 -15.26
N VAL A 372 7.86 -9.96 -15.38
CA VAL A 372 6.60 -10.49 -14.83
C VAL A 372 6.21 -11.82 -15.48
N ALA A 373 6.36 -11.96 -16.80
CA ALA A 373 6.13 -13.23 -17.49
C ALA A 373 7.13 -14.32 -17.05
N GLY A 374 8.40 -13.95 -16.83
CA GLY A 374 9.42 -14.83 -16.29
C GLY A 374 9.05 -15.36 -14.89
N HIS A 375 8.57 -14.50 -13.99
CA HIS A 375 8.12 -14.91 -12.66
C HIS A 375 6.94 -15.85 -12.72
N TYR A 376 5.96 -15.58 -13.58
CA TYR A 376 4.83 -16.48 -13.79
C TYR A 376 5.30 -17.87 -14.25
N ALA A 377 6.16 -17.94 -15.25
CA ALA A 377 6.69 -19.22 -15.75
C ALA A 377 7.48 -19.96 -14.66
N TRP A 378 8.33 -19.24 -13.91
CA TRP A 378 9.13 -19.79 -12.82
C TRP A 378 8.27 -20.42 -11.72
N LEU A 379 7.26 -19.69 -11.23
CA LEU A 379 6.38 -20.16 -10.16
C LEU A 379 5.47 -21.33 -10.60
N ASN A 380 5.24 -21.47 -11.91
CA ASN A 380 4.61 -22.65 -12.50
C ASN A 380 5.58 -23.80 -12.79
N GLN A 381 6.82 -23.72 -12.30
CA GLN A 381 7.87 -24.72 -12.50
C GLN A 381 8.27 -24.93 -13.97
N ASP A 382 8.06 -23.93 -14.82
CA ASP A 382 8.48 -23.93 -16.22
C ASP A 382 9.73 -23.06 -16.42
N ARG A 383 10.87 -23.59 -15.97
CA ARG A 383 12.18 -22.91 -16.11
C ARG A 383 12.55 -22.66 -17.57
N ALA A 384 12.22 -23.60 -18.47
CA ALA A 384 12.52 -23.50 -19.88
C ALA A 384 11.88 -22.27 -20.53
N SER A 385 10.67 -21.91 -20.12
CA SER A 385 10.01 -20.66 -20.50
C SER A 385 10.49 -19.44 -19.71
N ALA A 386 10.81 -19.59 -18.43
CA ALA A 386 11.23 -18.48 -17.56
C ALA A 386 12.59 -17.88 -17.97
N ASP A 387 13.59 -18.72 -18.23
CA ASP A 387 14.96 -18.26 -18.52
C ASP A 387 15.05 -17.31 -19.74
N PRO A 388 14.41 -17.59 -20.90
CA PRO A 388 14.35 -16.67 -22.03
C PRO A 388 13.74 -15.30 -21.70
N HIS A 389 12.75 -15.25 -20.80
CA HIS A 389 12.15 -14.00 -20.37
C HIS A 389 13.14 -13.14 -19.57
N TYR A 390 13.88 -13.72 -18.62
CA TYR A 390 14.90 -12.99 -17.85
C TYR A 390 16.05 -12.51 -18.74
N VAL A 391 16.47 -13.32 -19.73
CA VAL A 391 17.50 -12.90 -20.71
C VAL A 391 17.03 -11.70 -21.53
N THR A 392 15.79 -11.76 -22.03
CA THR A 392 15.18 -10.67 -22.79
C THR A 392 15.01 -9.41 -21.92
N ALA A 393 14.53 -9.57 -20.69
CA ALA A 393 14.36 -8.49 -19.73
C ALA A 393 15.69 -7.78 -19.45
N ARG A 394 16.75 -8.51 -19.13
CA ARG A 394 18.09 -7.95 -18.92
C ARG A 394 18.56 -7.12 -20.11
N LYS A 395 18.37 -7.64 -21.33
CA LYS A 395 18.73 -6.93 -22.56
C LYS A 395 17.91 -5.65 -22.72
N LEU A 396 16.59 -5.73 -22.60
CA LEU A 396 15.69 -4.58 -22.77
C LEU A 396 15.95 -3.49 -21.71
N SER A 397 16.24 -3.87 -20.47
CA SER A 397 16.62 -2.93 -19.42
C SER A 397 17.89 -2.16 -19.78
N ARG A 398 18.96 -2.85 -20.21
CA ARG A 398 20.20 -2.20 -20.66
C ARG A 398 20.00 -1.31 -21.89
N ASP A 399 19.25 -1.79 -22.88
CA ASP A 399 19.00 -1.05 -24.13
C ASP A 399 18.13 0.21 -23.91
N SER A 400 17.21 0.18 -22.94
CA SER A 400 16.27 1.27 -22.67
C SER A 400 16.66 2.21 -21.53
N GLY A 401 17.66 1.85 -20.73
CA GLY A 401 18.07 2.58 -19.52
C GLY A 401 17.15 2.35 -18.30
N ILE A 402 16.08 1.56 -18.43
CA ILE A 402 15.16 1.26 -17.33
C ILE A 402 15.85 0.37 -16.31
N LYS A 403 15.86 0.80 -15.05
CA LYS A 403 16.45 0.06 -13.93
C LYS A 403 15.41 -0.85 -13.30
N ALA A 404 15.82 -2.08 -13.01
CA ALA A 404 15.06 -2.99 -12.17
C ALA A 404 14.78 -2.37 -10.81
N ILE A 405 13.61 -2.65 -10.26
CA ILE A 405 13.32 -2.35 -8.86
C ILE A 405 14.14 -3.28 -7.95
N ASP A 406 14.39 -2.86 -6.71
CA ASP A 406 15.41 -3.48 -5.85
C ASP A 406 15.35 -5.02 -5.82
N TYR A 407 14.18 -5.61 -5.58
CA TYR A 407 14.04 -7.08 -5.51
C TYR A 407 14.15 -7.78 -6.88
N ASN A 408 13.97 -7.10 -8.01
CA ASN A 408 14.11 -7.67 -9.35
C ASN A 408 15.50 -7.48 -9.98
N CYS A 409 16.44 -6.90 -9.24
CA CYS A 409 17.80 -6.67 -9.71
C CYS A 409 18.55 -7.97 -10.06
N GLY A 410 18.13 -9.12 -9.53
CA GLY A 410 18.71 -10.42 -9.89
C GLY A 410 18.58 -10.78 -11.38
N VAL A 411 17.67 -10.14 -12.12
CA VAL A 411 17.59 -10.26 -13.59
C VAL A 411 18.91 -9.96 -14.29
N TYR A 412 19.74 -9.06 -13.73
CA TYR A 412 21.02 -8.66 -14.32
C TYR A 412 22.08 -9.76 -14.23
N THR A 413 22.03 -10.56 -13.17
CA THR A 413 23.02 -11.58 -12.82
C THR A 413 22.47 -12.99 -12.93
N TRP A 414 21.22 -13.17 -13.37
CA TRP A 414 20.63 -14.47 -13.65
C TRP A 414 21.29 -15.17 -14.84
N LEU A 415 21.62 -16.44 -14.66
CA LEU A 415 22.09 -17.33 -15.71
C LEU A 415 21.01 -18.34 -16.11
N PRO A 416 20.75 -18.50 -17.42
CA PRO A 416 19.98 -19.63 -17.91
C PRO A 416 20.57 -20.97 -17.47
N GLU A 417 19.73 -21.99 -17.32
CA GLU A 417 20.11 -23.33 -16.83
C GLU A 417 21.37 -23.87 -17.49
N ALA A 418 21.41 -23.89 -18.82
CA ALA A 418 22.54 -24.41 -19.59
C ALA A 418 23.85 -23.65 -19.30
N ALA A 419 23.79 -22.37 -18.97
CA ALA A 419 24.95 -21.57 -18.64
C ALA A 419 25.43 -21.81 -17.20
N ALA A 420 24.52 -22.16 -16.28
CA ALA A 420 24.80 -22.35 -14.85
C ALA A 420 25.18 -23.79 -14.48
N TYR A 421 24.64 -24.80 -15.18
CA TYR A 421 24.59 -26.21 -14.75
C TYR A 421 25.90 -26.81 -14.20
N ASN A 422 27.03 -26.65 -14.91
CA ASN A 422 28.32 -27.24 -14.52
C ASN A 422 29.40 -26.17 -14.25
N LEU A 423 29.03 -25.04 -13.65
CA LEU A 423 30.00 -23.98 -13.34
C LEU A 423 31.19 -24.46 -12.51
N HIS A 424 31.00 -25.41 -11.60
CA HIS A 424 32.08 -25.95 -10.77
C HIS A 424 33.19 -26.67 -11.56
N GLU A 425 32.89 -27.22 -12.74
CA GLU A 425 33.87 -27.89 -13.61
C GLU A 425 34.61 -26.90 -14.53
N GLN A 426 34.10 -25.67 -14.65
CA GLN A 426 34.64 -24.67 -15.57
C GLN A 426 35.83 -23.93 -14.95
N GLN A 427 36.69 -23.41 -15.82
CA GLN A 427 37.66 -22.38 -15.47
C GLN A 427 37.04 -21.02 -15.77
N VAL A 428 37.16 -20.09 -14.82
CA VAL A 428 36.69 -18.71 -14.96
C VAL A 428 37.87 -17.75 -14.81
N ILE A 429 37.74 -16.58 -15.40
CA ILE A 429 38.70 -15.49 -15.23
C ILE A 429 38.47 -14.92 -13.81
N ASP A 430 39.55 -14.64 -13.08
CA ASP A 430 39.48 -13.91 -11.81
C ASP A 430 39.21 -12.42 -12.08
N GLN A 431 37.99 -12.10 -12.45
CA GLN A 431 37.55 -10.75 -12.78
C GLN A 431 37.56 -9.83 -11.56
N LEU A 432 37.24 -10.37 -10.37
CA LEU A 432 37.18 -9.59 -9.13
C LEU A 432 38.53 -9.50 -8.39
N GLY A 433 39.53 -10.29 -8.78
CA GLY A 433 40.91 -10.16 -8.30
C GLY A 433 41.18 -10.83 -6.95
N ILE A 434 40.39 -11.82 -6.55
CA ILE A 434 40.50 -12.46 -5.24
C ILE A 434 41.72 -13.39 -5.14
N ALA A 435 42.22 -13.93 -6.26
CA ALA A 435 43.29 -14.92 -6.25
C ALA A 435 44.64 -14.36 -5.77
N GLY A 436 44.82 -13.04 -5.86
CA GLY A 436 46.03 -12.34 -5.44
C GLY A 436 46.03 -11.86 -3.98
N TRP A 437 45.00 -12.19 -3.20
CA TRP A 437 44.89 -11.72 -1.83
C TRP A 437 45.85 -12.45 -0.88
N ASN A 438 46.31 -11.74 0.15
CA ASN A 438 47.23 -12.28 1.16
C ASN A 438 46.44 -13.03 2.22
N TRP A 439 46.90 -14.22 2.60
CA TRP A 439 46.24 -15.08 3.59
C TRP A 439 47.07 -15.20 4.86
N HIS A 440 46.40 -15.10 6.00
CA HIS A 440 46.97 -15.25 7.34
C HIS A 440 46.07 -16.17 8.15
N SER A 441 46.67 -17.18 8.79
CA SER A 441 45.94 -18.18 9.56
C SER A 441 46.63 -18.42 10.88
N SER A 442 45.85 -18.51 11.95
CA SER A 442 46.33 -18.93 13.26
C SER A 442 46.70 -20.42 13.27
N VAL A 443 47.82 -20.74 13.92
CA VAL A 443 48.35 -22.09 14.10
C VAL A 443 48.90 -22.21 15.52
N ALA A 444 48.20 -22.93 16.41
CA ALA A 444 48.67 -23.13 17.77
C ALA A 444 49.70 -24.29 17.86
N PRO A 445 50.71 -24.23 18.75
CA PRO A 445 51.90 -25.09 18.74
C PRO A 445 51.67 -26.58 19.03
N ASP A 446 50.56 -26.96 19.66
CA ASP A 446 50.27 -28.35 20.07
C ASP A 446 49.27 -29.07 19.14
N ARG A 447 48.97 -28.50 17.96
CA ARG A 447 47.95 -29.05 17.07
C ARG A 447 48.46 -30.15 16.16
N THR A 448 47.62 -31.15 15.98
CA THR A 448 47.77 -32.25 15.03
C THR A 448 46.74 -32.11 13.89
N GLU A 449 46.92 -32.87 12.80
CA GLU A 449 45.92 -32.95 11.71
C GLU A 449 44.55 -33.46 12.19
N ALA A 450 44.48 -34.14 13.34
CA ALA A 450 43.22 -34.60 13.93
C ALA A 450 42.40 -33.47 14.58
N ASP A 451 42.99 -32.27 14.78
CA ASP A 451 42.36 -31.12 15.43
C ASP A 451 41.71 -30.16 14.42
N ALA A 452 41.04 -30.71 13.41
CA ALA A 452 40.29 -29.94 12.42
C ALA A 452 39.14 -29.16 13.09
N PRO A 453 38.78 -27.96 12.59
CA PRO A 453 37.63 -27.24 13.12
C PRO A 453 36.33 -28.01 12.85
N ASP A 454 35.38 -27.93 13.79
CA ASP A 454 34.02 -28.46 13.61
C ASP A 454 33.23 -27.64 12.58
N ALA A 455 33.63 -26.39 12.35
CA ALA A 455 33.06 -25.54 11.31
C ALA A 455 34.00 -24.41 10.88
N CYS A 456 33.87 -24.02 9.60
CA CYS A 456 34.36 -22.74 9.11
C CYS A 456 33.20 -21.73 9.02
N LEU A 457 33.36 -20.60 9.70
CA LEU A 457 32.41 -19.48 9.70
C LEU A 457 32.98 -18.37 8.79
N VAL A 458 32.35 -18.11 7.65
CA VAL A 458 32.93 -17.37 6.53
C VAL A 458 32.22 -16.04 6.30
N PHE A 459 33.00 -14.96 6.36
CA PHE A 459 32.53 -13.58 6.30
C PHE A 459 33.36 -12.75 5.34
N GLY A 460 32.75 -11.69 4.80
CA GLY A 460 33.40 -10.73 3.92
C GLY A 460 32.94 -9.30 4.19
N CYS A 461 33.84 -8.34 4.09
CA CYS A 461 33.52 -6.93 4.23
C CYS A 461 34.49 -6.01 3.46
N ASP A 462 34.13 -4.75 3.33
CA ASP A 462 35.08 -3.67 3.03
C ASP A 462 35.58 -3.03 4.34
N SER A 463 36.45 -2.03 4.22
CA SER A 463 36.98 -1.29 5.38
C SER A 463 35.92 -0.49 6.14
N ALA A 464 34.84 -0.04 5.50
CA ALA A 464 33.77 0.68 6.18
C ALA A 464 32.90 -0.27 7.03
N TYR A 465 32.54 -1.43 6.48
CA TYR A 465 31.78 -2.46 7.18
C TYR A 465 32.60 -3.22 8.23
N PHE A 466 33.93 -3.08 8.24
CA PHE A 466 34.79 -3.65 9.27
C PHE A 466 34.38 -3.21 10.69
N ARG A 467 33.63 -2.10 10.85
CA ARG A 467 33.06 -1.66 12.13
C ARG A 467 32.24 -2.74 12.88
N PHE A 468 31.70 -3.74 12.20
CA PHE A 468 30.96 -4.85 12.82
C PHE A 468 31.86 -6.00 13.30
N VAL A 469 33.08 -6.11 12.75
CA VAL A 469 34.01 -7.22 13.01
C VAL A 469 34.39 -7.34 14.48
N PRO A 470 34.68 -6.26 15.24
CA PRO A 470 35.01 -6.39 16.67
C PRO A 470 33.93 -7.09 17.48
N LYS A 471 32.66 -6.73 17.25
CA LYS A 471 31.52 -7.34 17.93
C LYS A 471 31.31 -8.79 17.50
N LEU A 472 31.41 -9.07 16.21
CA LEU A 472 31.34 -10.42 15.64
C LEU A 472 32.37 -11.34 16.31
N VAL A 473 33.64 -10.95 16.31
CA VAL A 473 34.75 -11.74 16.89
C VAL A 473 34.56 -11.92 18.40
N MET A 474 34.33 -10.82 19.13
CA MET A 474 34.21 -10.87 20.59
C MET A 474 33.02 -11.73 21.04
N SER A 475 31.88 -11.64 20.33
CA SER A 475 30.69 -12.44 20.63
C SER A 475 30.95 -13.94 20.46
N LEU A 476 31.63 -14.34 19.37
CA LEU A 476 32.02 -15.72 19.13
C LEU A 476 32.98 -16.22 20.20
N MET A 477 34.00 -15.42 20.54
CA MET A 477 34.96 -15.77 21.60
C MET A 477 34.26 -16.04 22.93
N ARG A 478 33.34 -15.16 23.33
CA ARG A 478 32.57 -15.32 24.57
C ARG A 478 31.70 -16.57 24.54
N ALA A 479 31.05 -16.85 23.41
CA ALA A 479 30.22 -18.04 23.26
C ALA A 479 31.05 -19.33 23.36
N CYS A 480 32.18 -19.41 22.67
CA CYS A 480 33.09 -20.55 22.74
C CYS A 480 33.71 -20.74 24.13
N GLN A 481 34.06 -19.66 24.83
CA GLN A 481 34.59 -19.72 26.19
C GLN A 481 33.56 -20.17 27.22
N ALA A 482 32.28 -19.81 27.02
CA ALA A 482 31.19 -20.22 27.90
C ALA A 482 30.85 -21.72 27.76
N GLN A 483 31.10 -22.30 26.58
CA GLN A 483 30.76 -23.69 26.24
C GLN A 483 31.91 -24.39 25.48
N PRO A 484 33.09 -24.56 26.10
CA PRO A 484 34.30 -25.06 25.42
C PRO A 484 34.16 -26.52 24.92
N GLU A 485 33.26 -27.30 25.51
CA GLU A 485 32.95 -28.67 25.11
C GLU A 485 32.02 -28.76 23.89
N HIS A 486 31.46 -27.64 23.40
CA HIS A 486 30.42 -27.62 22.37
C HIS A 486 30.96 -27.32 20.95
N GLY A 487 32.26 -27.47 20.74
CA GLY A 487 32.90 -27.48 19.42
C GLY A 487 33.92 -26.37 19.20
N ARG A 488 34.70 -26.55 18.15
CA ARG A 488 35.82 -25.71 17.72
C ARG A 488 35.50 -25.01 16.41
N PHE A 489 35.48 -23.68 16.43
CA PHE A 489 35.11 -22.89 15.25
C PHE A 489 36.31 -22.17 14.65
N ARG A 490 36.41 -22.16 13.32
CA ARG A 490 37.35 -21.30 12.59
C ARG A 490 36.61 -20.14 11.94
N LEU A 491 36.90 -18.93 12.38
CA LEU A 491 36.42 -17.70 11.76
C LEU A 491 37.31 -17.34 10.57
N CYS A 492 36.74 -17.30 9.37
CA CYS A 492 37.39 -16.91 8.13
C CYS A 492 36.85 -15.55 7.67
N LEU A 493 37.70 -14.52 7.65
CA LEU A 493 37.31 -13.15 7.29
C LEU A 493 38.06 -12.65 6.05
N GLY A 494 37.34 -12.21 5.02
CA GLY A 494 37.92 -11.49 3.89
C GLY A 494 37.66 -9.99 3.98
N VAL A 495 38.70 -9.16 3.84
CA VAL A 495 38.57 -7.69 3.93
C VAL A 495 39.13 -7.00 2.68
N ASP A 496 38.27 -6.28 1.97
CA ASP A 496 38.70 -5.38 0.88
C ASP A 496 39.29 -4.09 1.47
N ARG A 497 40.52 -3.76 1.06
CA ARG A 497 41.25 -2.53 1.39
C ARG A 497 41.18 -2.15 2.87
N PRO A 498 41.60 -3.04 3.81
CA PRO A 498 41.64 -2.69 5.22
C PRO A 498 42.54 -1.46 5.45
N THR A 499 42.21 -0.64 6.45
CA THR A 499 43.17 0.37 6.94
C THR A 499 44.34 -0.31 7.66
N ASP A 500 45.42 0.45 7.89
CA ASP A 500 46.58 -0.08 8.62
C ASP A 500 46.20 -0.51 10.05
N GLU A 501 45.28 0.20 10.71
CA GLU A 501 44.78 -0.16 12.04
C GLU A 501 43.97 -1.46 12.02
N GLN A 502 43.10 -1.63 11.02
CA GLN A 502 42.30 -2.83 10.83
C GLN A 502 43.18 -4.05 10.52
N LEU A 503 44.18 -3.87 9.65
CA LEU A 503 45.16 -4.89 9.34
C LEU A 503 45.97 -5.30 10.58
N THR A 504 46.41 -4.30 11.37
CA THR A 504 47.12 -4.55 12.63
C THR A 504 46.24 -5.34 13.60
N LEU A 505 44.97 -4.98 13.77
CA LEU A 505 44.03 -5.72 14.61
C LEU A 505 43.87 -7.19 14.16
N MET A 506 43.72 -7.43 12.86
CA MET A 506 43.61 -8.80 12.33
C MET A 506 44.90 -9.61 12.54
N GLN A 507 46.07 -8.99 12.38
CA GLN A 507 47.36 -9.62 12.68
C GLN A 507 47.50 -9.95 14.16
N ASP A 508 47.08 -9.04 15.05
CA ASP A 508 47.07 -9.25 16.50
C ASP A 508 46.13 -10.41 16.88
N LEU A 509 44.96 -10.53 16.23
CA LEU A 509 44.06 -11.67 16.42
C LEU A 509 44.72 -12.98 16.00
N VAL A 510 45.38 -13.02 14.84
CA VAL A 510 46.10 -14.22 14.39
C VAL A 510 47.23 -14.58 15.36
N ALA A 511 48.02 -13.61 15.82
CA ALA A 511 49.09 -13.81 16.80
C ALA A 511 48.52 -14.35 18.12
N PHE A 512 47.46 -13.73 18.64
CA PHE A 512 46.76 -14.13 19.85
C PHE A 512 46.33 -15.60 19.75
N PHE A 513 45.57 -16.00 18.73
CA PHE A 513 45.12 -17.40 18.56
C PHE A 513 46.23 -18.40 18.20
N SER A 514 47.40 -17.93 17.77
CA SER A 514 48.57 -18.79 17.51
C SER A 514 49.39 -19.09 18.77
N GLU A 515 49.27 -18.28 19.82
CA GLU A 515 50.07 -18.45 21.04
C GLU A 515 49.71 -19.70 21.84
N LYS A 516 48.40 -19.98 21.99
CA LYS A 516 47.85 -21.17 22.67
C LYS A 516 46.47 -21.50 22.13
N ASP A 517 46.05 -22.75 22.32
CA ASP A 517 44.70 -23.16 21.98
C ASP A 517 43.65 -22.51 22.89
N ARG A 518 42.64 -21.87 22.29
CA ARG A 518 41.54 -21.17 22.96
C ARG A 518 40.15 -21.66 22.50
N GLY A 519 40.07 -22.83 21.87
CA GLY A 519 38.81 -23.41 21.37
C GLY A 519 38.23 -22.73 20.12
N MET A 520 38.97 -21.78 19.55
CA MET A 520 38.59 -21.04 18.35
C MET A 520 39.85 -20.72 17.54
N ASP A 521 39.67 -20.62 16.22
CA ASP A 521 40.70 -20.21 15.29
C ASP A 521 40.27 -19.00 14.47
N VAL A 522 41.25 -18.22 14.03
CA VAL A 522 41.03 -17.12 13.09
C VAL A 522 41.93 -17.31 11.87
N SER A 523 41.32 -17.13 10.70
CA SER A 523 41.98 -16.93 9.42
C SER A 523 41.43 -15.65 8.80
N PHE A 524 42.30 -14.80 8.27
CA PHE A 524 41.86 -13.67 7.48
C PHE A 524 42.61 -13.58 6.16
N THR A 525 41.97 -12.95 5.18
CA THR A 525 42.59 -12.58 3.93
C THR A 525 42.24 -11.15 3.58
N HIS A 526 43.18 -10.47 2.92
CA HIS A 526 42.97 -9.09 2.51
C HIS A 526 43.64 -8.80 1.18
N GLY A 527 43.09 -7.81 0.48
CA GLY A 527 43.59 -7.35 -0.79
C GLY A 527 42.74 -6.20 -1.32
N GLN A 528 42.73 -6.07 -2.64
CA GLN A 528 41.92 -5.06 -3.33
C GLN A 528 41.12 -5.73 -4.45
N LEU A 529 39.79 -5.59 -4.41
CA LEU A 529 38.92 -5.97 -5.51
C LEU A 529 39.16 -5.07 -6.72
N ASN A 530 39.21 -5.68 -7.90
CA ASN A 530 39.30 -4.96 -9.19
C ASN A 530 38.09 -4.04 -9.40
N HIS A 531 36.93 -4.45 -8.88
CA HIS A 531 35.70 -3.68 -8.90
C HIS A 531 35.03 -3.69 -7.53
N ALA A 532 35.23 -2.62 -6.78
CA ALA A 532 34.66 -2.45 -5.45
C ALA A 532 33.30 -1.75 -5.52
N ASN A 533 32.26 -2.42 -5.04
CA ASN A 533 30.94 -1.88 -4.80
C ASN A 533 30.21 -2.76 -3.78
N GLU A 534 29.08 -2.27 -3.30
CA GLU A 534 28.35 -2.92 -2.21
C GLU A 534 27.99 -4.39 -2.52
N ALA A 535 27.71 -4.74 -3.78
CA ALA A 535 27.41 -6.10 -4.19
C ALA A 535 28.64 -7.03 -4.20
N THR A 536 29.84 -6.51 -4.49
CA THR A 536 31.05 -7.34 -4.50
C THR A 536 31.58 -7.59 -3.10
N TYR A 537 31.33 -6.68 -2.14
CA TYR A 537 31.71 -6.86 -0.75
C TYR A 537 31.00 -8.04 -0.09
N THR A 538 29.69 -8.17 -0.28
CA THR A 538 28.91 -9.31 0.26
C THR A 538 29.34 -10.64 -0.36
N CYS A 539 29.90 -10.62 -1.56
CA CYS A 539 30.33 -11.81 -2.29
C CYS A 539 31.72 -12.34 -1.91
N ILE A 540 32.52 -11.58 -1.15
CA ILE A 540 33.86 -11.99 -0.73
C ILE A 540 33.83 -13.39 -0.08
N ARG A 541 32.80 -13.68 0.74
CA ARG A 541 32.59 -14.99 1.39
C ARG A 541 32.52 -16.16 0.40
N TYR A 542 31.93 -15.96 -0.78
CA TYR A 542 31.84 -16.98 -1.83
C TYR A 542 33.08 -17.02 -2.71
N LEU A 543 33.72 -15.88 -2.93
CA LEU A 543 34.97 -15.78 -3.68
C LEU A 543 36.12 -16.49 -2.96
N MET A 544 36.17 -16.42 -1.63
CA MET A 544 37.19 -17.09 -0.83
C MET A 544 36.88 -18.55 -0.51
N LEU A 545 35.63 -18.99 -0.68
CA LEU A 545 35.15 -20.30 -0.27
C LEU A 545 35.97 -21.49 -0.82
N PRO A 546 36.39 -21.51 -2.10
CA PRO A 546 37.23 -22.60 -2.63
C PRO A 546 38.56 -22.78 -1.89
N HIS A 547 39.16 -21.70 -1.38
CA HIS A 547 40.40 -21.77 -0.60
C HIS A 547 40.13 -22.41 0.77
N ILE A 548 39.05 -21.98 1.43
CA ILE A 548 38.65 -22.46 2.76
C ILE A 548 38.35 -23.96 2.74
N VAL A 549 37.48 -24.41 1.83
CA VAL A 549 37.09 -25.84 1.73
C VAL A 549 38.24 -26.72 1.21
N GLY A 550 39.26 -26.13 0.58
CA GLY A 550 40.48 -26.83 0.20
C GLY A 550 41.48 -27.00 1.35
N GLN A 551 41.37 -26.19 2.41
CA GLN A 551 42.22 -26.26 3.59
C GLN A 551 41.58 -27.05 4.74
N TRP A 552 40.28 -26.91 4.95
CA TRP A 552 39.57 -27.54 6.06
C TRP A 552 38.39 -28.38 5.56
N HIS A 553 38.41 -29.68 5.87
CA HIS A 553 37.32 -30.59 5.56
C HIS A 553 36.29 -30.59 6.69
N CYS A 554 35.48 -29.55 6.74
CA CYS A 554 34.44 -29.35 7.76
C CYS A 554 33.22 -28.62 7.17
N PRO A 555 32.06 -28.66 7.84
CA PRO A 555 30.90 -27.85 7.47
C PRO A 555 31.21 -26.35 7.40
N VAL A 556 30.44 -25.62 6.59
CA VAL A 556 30.60 -24.17 6.40
C VAL A 556 29.32 -23.43 6.75
N LEU A 557 29.47 -22.34 7.50
CA LEU A 557 28.43 -21.31 7.66
C LEU A 557 28.91 -20.04 6.96
N THR A 558 28.15 -19.52 6.00
CA THR A 558 28.41 -18.21 5.38
C THR A 558 27.39 -17.21 5.91
N ALA A 559 27.81 -15.99 6.24
CA ALA A 559 26.89 -14.97 6.74
C ALA A 559 27.33 -13.54 6.38
N ASP A 560 26.42 -12.57 6.47
CA ASP A 560 26.78 -11.15 6.41
C ASP A 560 27.58 -10.77 7.66
N CYS A 561 28.52 -9.84 7.54
CA CYS A 561 29.37 -9.43 8.66
C CYS A 561 28.70 -8.44 9.62
N ASP A 562 27.51 -7.91 9.28
CA ASP A 562 26.69 -7.11 10.17
C ASP A 562 25.80 -7.97 11.08
N GLY A 563 26.36 -9.03 11.66
CA GLY A 563 25.73 -9.88 12.65
C GLY A 563 26.65 -10.18 13.83
N TYR A 564 26.11 -10.76 14.89
CA TYR A 564 26.91 -11.29 16.01
C TYR A 564 26.33 -12.60 16.53
N PHE A 565 27.14 -13.39 17.25
CA PHE A 565 26.74 -14.69 17.77
C PHE A 565 26.09 -14.57 19.15
N PRO A 566 24.93 -15.21 19.37
CA PRO A 566 24.34 -15.28 20.70
C PRO A 566 25.22 -16.14 21.63
N GLN A 567 25.05 -15.99 22.95
CA GLN A 567 25.89 -16.69 23.94
C GLN A 567 25.76 -18.23 23.86
N ASP A 568 24.61 -18.73 23.43
CA ASP A 568 24.29 -20.15 23.27
C ASP A 568 24.60 -20.68 21.86
N PHE A 569 25.34 -19.93 21.02
CA PHE A 569 25.68 -20.32 19.66
C PHE A 569 26.26 -21.75 19.54
N PRO A 570 27.22 -22.21 20.38
CA PRO A 570 27.75 -23.57 20.26
C PRO A 570 26.67 -24.66 20.45
N ALA A 571 25.73 -24.47 21.37
CA ALA A 571 24.59 -25.36 21.53
C ALA A 571 23.65 -25.34 20.31
N LEU A 572 23.35 -24.14 19.78
CA LEU A 572 22.54 -23.98 18.56
C LEU A 572 23.21 -24.64 17.35
N TRP A 573 24.55 -24.57 17.26
CA TRP A 573 25.33 -25.24 16.23
C TRP A 573 25.23 -26.76 16.31
N GLN A 574 25.30 -27.34 17.51
CA GLN A 574 25.10 -28.77 17.69
C GLN A 574 23.67 -29.21 17.31
N GLU A 575 22.66 -28.42 17.68
CA GLU A 575 21.28 -28.68 17.26
C GLU A 575 21.18 -28.69 15.73
N LEU A 576 21.71 -27.66 15.06
CA LEU A 576 21.72 -27.55 13.60
C LEU A 576 22.36 -28.77 12.94
N THR A 577 23.60 -29.10 13.32
CA THR A 577 24.40 -30.17 12.71
C THR A 577 23.86 -31.57 13.00
N SER A 578 23.22 -31.77 14.15
CA SER A 578 22.56 -33.06 14.47
C SER A 578 21.32 -33.31 13.61
N GLY A 579 20.60 -32.24 13.26
CA GLY A 579 19.29 -32.32 12.62
C GLY A 579 19.25 -32.00 11.13
N SER A 580 20.30 -31.39 10.57
CA SER A 580 20.24 -30.76 9.24
C SER A 580 21.49 -31.01 8.41
N ASP A 581 21.30 -31.20 7.10
CA ASP A 581 22.37 -31.34 6.12
C ASP A 581 22.67 -29.99 5.42
N TYR A 582 21.66 -29.11 5.34
CA TYR A 582 21.79 -27.73 4.87
C TYR A 582 20.87 -26.80 5.65
N GLY A 583 21.18 -25.50 5.62
CA GLY A 583 20.33 -24.46 6.20
C GLY A 583 20.30 -23.22 5.32
N PHE A 584 19.10 -22.75 4.97
CA PHE A 584 18.92 -21.60 4.09
C PHE A 584 17.81 -20.68 4.59
N ARG A 585 17.88 -19.41 4.19
CA ARG A 585 16.79 -18.44 4.38
C ARG A 585 15.81 -18.52 3.21
N LEU A 586 14.75 -19.31 3.39
CA LEU A 586 13.82 -19.72 2.33
C LEU A 586 12.43 -19.08 2.48
N TYR A 587 12.37 -17.76 2.68
CA TYR A 587 11.12 -17.02 2.94
C TYR A 587 10.04 -17.15 1.84
N ALA A 588 10.42 -17.55 0.62
CA ALA A 588 9.52 -17.73 -0.51
C ALA A 588 9.15 -19.21 -0.81
N TYR A 589 9.60 -20.14 0.03
CA TYR A 589 9.46 -21.58 -0.20
C TYR A 589 8.56 -22.24 0.85
N ASN A 590 7.92 -23.34 0.46
CA ASN A 590 7.25 -24.23 1.41
C ASN A 590 8.22 -25.31 1.92
N HIS A 591 7.78 -26.07 2.94
CA HIS A 591 8.54 -27.18 3.53
C HIS A 591 8.74 -28.39 2.60
N GLU A 592 8.18 -28.36 1.39
CA GLU A 592 8.42 -29.36 0.34
C GLU A 592 9.56 -28.93 -0.60
N GLY A 593 10.25 -27.82 -0.30
CA GLY A 593 11.37 -27.32 -1.10
C GLY A 593 10.94 -26.61 -2.38
N LYS A 594 9.65 -26.34 -2.52
CA LYS A 594 9.06 -25.66 -3.67
C LYS A 594 8.89 -24.18 -3.37
N GLN A 595 9.36 -23.34 -4.30
CA GLN A 595 9.08 -21.92 -4.25
C GLN A 595 7.59 -21.65 -4.59
N ILE A 596 6.91 -20.86 -3.76
CA ILE A 596 5.47 -20.57 -3.87
C ILE A 596 5.16 -19.11 -4.17
N ALA A 597 6.13 -18.21 -4.01
CA ALA A 597 5.97 -16.78 -4.28
C ALA A 597 7.31 -16.14 -4.71
N GLY A 598 7.25 -14.88 -5.16
CA GLY A 598 8.43 -14.08 -5.50
C GLY A 598 9.17 -14.50 -6.77
N GLU A 599 10.42 -14.09 -6.83
CA GLU A 599 11.37 -14.22 -7.94
C GLU A 599 12.37 -15.37 -7.71
N PRO A 600 12.98 -15.97 -8.75
CA PRO A 600 13.88 -17.12 -8.59
C PRO A 600 15.06 -16.90 -7.63
N TRP A 601 15.54 -15.66 -7.55
CA TRP A 601 16.59 -15.23 -6.62
C TRP A 601 16.04 -14.68 -5.30
N GLY A 602 14.77 -14.96 -4.99
CA GLY A 602 14.11 -14.72 -3.70
C GLY A 602 14.63 -15.67 -2.62
N PHE A 603 15.95 -15.69 -2.46
CA PHE A 603 16.72 -16.59 -1.61
C PHE A 603 17.58 -15.71 -0.69
N GLY A 604 17.44 -15.86 0.63
CA GLY A 604 18.16 -14.98 1.56
C GLY A 604 19.64 -15.36 1.64
N ALA A 605 20.52 -14.45 1.22
CA ALA A 605 21.97 -14.68 1.21
C ALA A 605 22.68 -14.33 2.52
N GLY A 606 21.98 -13.71 3.48
CA GLY A 606 22.59 -13.22 4.72
C GLY A 606 23.03 -14.30 5.71
N LEU A 607 22.57 -15.54 5.57
CA LEU A 607 23.01 -16.69 6.36
C LEU A 607 22.74 -17.99 5.59
N SER A 608 23.74 -18.87 5.46
CA SER A 608 23.59 -20.19 4.82
C SER A 608 24.53 -21.21 5.45
N TYR A 609 24.03 -22.41 5.67
CA TYR A 609 24.74 -23.55 6.24
C TYR A 609 24.87 -24.68 5.21
N PHE A 610 26.08 -25.22 5.09
CA PHE A 610 26.43 -26.31 4.19
C PHE A 610 27.10 -27.43 5.02
N GLY A 611 26.35 -28.51 5.27
CA GLY A 611 26.78 -29.62 6.13
C GLY A 611 27.48 -30.77 5.40
N GLU A 612 27.19 -30.99 4.12
CA GLU A 612 27.80 -32.08 3.34
C GLU A 612 29.24 -31.76 2.91
N THR A 613 30.21 -32.09 3.77
CA THR A 613 31.65 -31.82 3.58
C THR A 613 32.22 -32.37 2.28
N GLU A 614 31.70 -33.50 1.80
CA GLU A 614 32.12 -34.13 0.54
C GLU A 614 31.73 -33.31 -0.71
N LEU A 615 30.60 -32.59 -0.65
CA LEU A 615 30.13 -31.76 -1.77
C LEU A 615 30.61 -30.32 -1.70
N LEU A 616 31.04 -29.87 -0.51
CA LEU A 616 31.48 -28.50 -0.27
C LEU A 616 32.55 -27.99 -1.26
N PRO A 617 33.57 -28.77 -1.67
CA PRO A 617 34.52 -28.33 -2.69
C PRO A 617 33.86 -27.99 -4.04
N GLN A 618 32.85 -28.75 -4.46
CA GLN A 618 32.12 -28.49 -5.69
C GLN A 618 31.18 -27.29 -5.53
N ILE A 619 30.45 -27.20 -4.42
CA ILE A 619 29.55 -26.07 -4.12
C ILE A 619 30.34 -24.76 -4.01
N GLY A 620 31.45 -24.77 -3.27
CA GLY A 620 32.31 -23.60 -3.10
C GLY A 620 32.88 -23.10 -4.43
N ARG A 621 33.34 -24.01 -5.29
CA ARG A 621 33.79 -23.66 -6.64
C ARG A 621 32.64 -23.19 -7.54
N TYR A 622 31.45 -23.77 -7.41
CA TYR A 622 30.26 -23.31 -8.13
C TYR A 622 29.92 -21.86 -7.79
N LEU A 623 29.83 -21.54 -6.50
CA LEU A 623 29.47 -20.20 -6.01
C LEU A 623 30.53 -19.17 -6.42
N HIS A 624 31.82 -19.47 -6.23
CA HIS A 624 32.93 -18.65 -6.73
C HIS A 624 32.80 -18.39 -8.24
N ASN A 625 32.65 -19.45 -9.03
CA ASN A 625 32.60 -19.34 -10.48
C ASN A 625 31.36 -18.59 -10.97
N TYR A 626 30.23 -18.73 -10.28
CA TYR A 626 29.01 -17.98 -10.57
C TYR A 626 29.25 -16.48 -10.42
N VAL A 627 29.79 -16.05 -9.26
CA VAL A 627 30.07 -14.64 -8.98
C VAL A 627 31.06 -14.06 -10.00
N GLN A 628 32.18 -14.74 -10.24
CA GLN A 628 33.19 -14.29 -11.22
C GLN A 628 32.63 -14.14 -12.63
N ARG A 629 31.72 -15.03 -13.04
CA ARG A 629 31.17 -15.04 -14.40
C ARG A 629 30.05 -14.04 -14.62
N THR A 630 29.24 -13.78 -13.60
CA THR A 630 28.02 -12.98 -13.73
C THR A 630 28.22 -11.51 -13.37
N TYR A 631 29.27 -11.21 -12.62
CA TYR A 631 29.62 -9.83 -12.31
C TYR A 631 29.91 -9.04 -13.59
N SER A 632 29.22 -7.91 -13.76
CA SER A 632 29.46 -7.02 -14.88
C SER A 632 29.41 -5.55 -14.43
N PRO A 633 30.45 -4.75 -14.67
CA PRO A 633 30.42 -3.32 -14.37
C PRO A 633 29.45 -2.54 -15.28
N GLU A 634 28.96 -3.16 -16.36
CA GLU A 634 27.96 -2.59 -17.26
C GLU A 634 26.52 -2.77 -16.74
N ASN A 635 26.32 -3.60 -15.72
CA ASN A 635 25.00 -3.72 -15.10
C ASN A 635 24.64 -2.44 -14.33
N PRO A 636 23.38 -1.99 -14.38
CA PRO A 636 22.91 -0.89 -13.53
C PRO A 636 23.15 -1.15 -12.04
N THR A 637 23.06 -2.41 -11.63
CA THR A 637 23.42 -2.90 -10.30
C THR A 637 23.74 -4.39 -10.36
N ASN A 638 24.58 -4.88 -9.45
CA ASN A 638 24.89 -6.31 -9.27
C ASN A 638 24.37 -6.86 -7.93
N TRP A 639 23.53 -6.11 -7.21
CA TRP A 639 23.15 -6.36 -5.81
C TRP A 639 22.77 -7.81 -5.48
N CYS A 640 21.94 -8.46 -6.31
CA CYS A 640 21.44 -9.82 -6.07
C CYS A 640 22.35 -10.95 -6.58
N ILE A 641 23.63 -10.68 -6.90
CA ILE A 641 24.52 -11.70 -7.49
C ILE A 641 24.73 -12.91 -6.57
N ASP A 642 24.81 -12.72 -5.26
CA ASP A 642 24.94 -13.80 -4.29
C ASP A 642 23.64 -14.59 -4.12
N GLN A 643 22.49 -13.91 -4.06
CA GLN A 643 21.17 -14.55 -4.03
C GLN A 643 20.96 -15.41 -5.28
N CYS A 644 21.31 -14.90 -6.46
CA CYS A 644 21.32 -15.67 -7.70
C CYS A 644 22.26 -16.87 -7.63
N ALA A 645 23.49 -16.70 -7.12
CA ALA A 645 24.46 -17.78 -6.98
C ALA A 645 23.95 -18.90 -6.07
N LEU A 646 23.38 -18.54 -4.91
CA LEU A 646 22.80 -19.48 -3.95
C LEU A 646 21.58 -20.20 -4.52
N ALA A 647 20.63 -19.48 -5.14
CA ALA A 647 19.45 -20.08 -5.75
C ALA A 647 19.84 -21.11 -6.82
N GLN A 648 20.89 -20.83 -7.59
CA GLN A 648 21.40 -21.71 -8.64
C GLN A 648 22.18 -22.90 -8.06
N ALA A 649 22.94 -22.70 -6.98
CA ALA A 649 23.58 -23.79 -6.26
C ALA A 649 22.55 -24.71 -5.60
N TYR A 650 21.51 -24.15 -4.97
CA TYR A 650 20.37 -24.88 -4.43
C TYR A 650 19.70 -25.74 -5.51
N ALA A 651 19.33 -25.14 -6.64
CA ALA A 651 18.72 -25.86 -7.76
C ALA A 651 19.62 -26.99 -8.31
N ARG A 652 20.94 -26.84 -8.23
CA ARG A 652 21.91 -27.82 -8.77
C ARG A 652 22.19 -28.98 -7.82
N PHE A 653 22.40 -28.69 -6.53
CA PHE A 653 22.96 -29.64 -5.56
C PHE A 653 21.96 -30.11 -4.50
N VAL A 654 20.93 -29.31 -4.22
CA VAL A 654 20.00 -29.53 -3.09
C VAL A 654 18.62 -29.93 -3.59
N ALA A 655 17.97 -29.11 -4.42
CA ALA A 655 16.58 -29.33 -4.86
C ALA A 655 16.32 -30.73 -5.47
N PRO A 656 17.19 -31.29 -6.33
CA PRO A 656 16.99 -32.64 -6.88
C PRO A 656 17.04 -33.77 -5.84
N ARG A 657 17.61 -33.48 -4.66
CA ARG A 657 17.82 -34.40 -3.55
C ARG A 657 16.99 -34.01 -2.31
N TRP A 658 16.01 -33.12 -2.47
CA TRP A 658 15.27 -32.56 -1.33
C TRP A 658 14.73 -33.62 -0.37
N ASN A 659 14.17 -34.71 -0.91
CA ASN A 659 13.58 -35.80 -0.11
C ASN A 659 14.62 -36.65 0.66
N ASP A 660 15.90 -36.57 0.28
CA ASP A 660 17.00 -37.30 0.92
C ASP A 660 17.75 -36.43 1.94
N LEU A 661 17.43 -35.14 2.00
CA LEU A 661 18.14 -34.14 2.79
C LEU A 661 17.24 -33.57 3.89
N ARG A 662 17.86 -33.22 5.01
CA ARG A 662 17.23 -32.49 6.12
C ARG A 662 17.60 -31.02 5.99
N ILE A 663 16.61 -30.19 5.70
CA ILE A 663 16.84 -28.77 5.40
C ILE A 663 16.30 -27.90 6.54
N ARG A 664 17.17 -27.08 7.13
CA ARG A 664 16.77 -26.07 8.12
C ARG A 664 16.32 -24.79 7.42
N PHE A 665 15.11 -24.33 7.78
CA PHE A 665 14.65 -22.98 7.47
C PHE A 665 15.27 -22.05 8.52
N MET A 666 16.22 -21.21 8.11
CA MET A 666 17.06 -20.44 9.04
C MET A 666 16.33 -19.28 9.72
N ASP A 667 15.17 -18.88 9.17
CA ASP A 667 14.30 -17.86 9.75
C ASP A 667 13.33 -18.44 10.81
N GLU A 668 13.35 -19.76 11.05
CA GLU A 668 12.52 -20.43 12.05
C GLU A 668 13.30 -20.79 13.32
N GLY A 669 12.69 -20.53 14.48
CA GLY A 669 13.26 -20.82 15.80
C GLY A 669 14.24 -19.76 16.30
N THR A 670 15.13 -20.15 17.23
CA THR A 670 16.17 -19.27 17.76
C THR A 670 17.22 -19.00 16.69
N PRO A 671 17.58 -17.72 16.43
CA PRO A 671 18.53 -17.39 15.37
C PRO A 671 19.97 -17.81 15.74
N LEU A 672 20.68 -18.46 14.82
CA LEU A 672 22.11 -18.79 14.98
C LEU A 672 23.01 -17.55 15.05
N MET A 673 22.57 -16.45 14.45
CA MET A 673 23.21 -15.14 14.52
C MET A 673 22.16 -14.05 14.66
N VAL A 674 22.42 -13.07 15.51
CA VAL A 674 21.58 -11.87 15.59
C VAL A 674 21.98 -10.92 14.48
N MET A 675 21.04 -10.65 13.57
CA MET A 675 21.21 -9.85 12.35
C MET A 675 20.42 -8.53 12.48
N PRO A 676 20.65 -7.51 11.62
CA PRO A 676 20.08 -6.17 11.79
C PRO A 676 18.55 -6.17 11.83
N HIS A 677 17.90 -7.04 11.05
CA HIS A 677 16.45 -7.13 10.98
C HIS A 677 15.80 -7.74 12.24
N HIS A 678 16.57 -8.37 13.13
CA HIS A 678 16.06 -8.85 14.42
C HIS A 678 15.91 -7.73 15.46
N VAL A 679 16.61 -6.60 15.29
CA VAL A 679 16.79 -5.59 16.35
C VAL A 679 16.49 -4.15 15.90
N GLY A 680 15.97 -3.96 14.68
CA GLY A 680 15.54 -2.64 14.18
C GLY A 680 16.55 -1.90 13.31
N GLY A 681 17.61 -2.57 12.84
CA GLY A 681 18.55 -2.01 11.86
C GLY A 681 20.02 -2.12 12.26
N LYS A 682 20.90 -1.65 11.37
CA LYS A 682 22.36 -1.81 11.48
C LYS A 682 22.94 -1.06 12.68
N ASP A 683 22.49 0.17 12.93
CA ASP A 683 23.00 0.97 14.04
C ASP A 683 22.45 0.47 15.39
N ALA A 684 21.17 0.08 15.44
CA ALA A 684 20.59 -0.58 16.61
C ALA A 684 21.31 -1.89 16.97
N LEU A 685 21.76 -2.66 15.97
CA LEU A 685 22.55 -3.87 16.19
C LEU A 685 23.89 -3.59 16.86
N LEU A 686 24.58 -2.50 16.51
CA LEU A 686 25.85 -2.15 17.15
C LEU A 686 25.66 -1.88 18.64
N GLU A 687 24.52 -1.31 19.03
CA GLU A 687 24.18 -0.98 20.42
C GLU A 687 23.54 -2.15 21.20
N HIS A 688 22.85 -3.06 20.51
CA HIS A 688 22.11 -4.17 21.12
C HIS A 688 23.01 -5.08 21.98
N ASP A 689 22.64 -5.34 23.23
CA ASP A 689 23.46 -6.10 24.20
C ASP A 689 24.87 -5.53 24.46
N GLY A 690 25.03 -4.22 24.24
CA GLY A 690 26.27 -3.49 24.50
C GLY A 690 27.06 -3.20 23.22
N ALA A 691 27.57 -1.97 23.14
CA ALA A 691 28.49 -1.56 22.09
C ALA A 691 29.87 -2.20 22.30
N VAL A 692 30.48 -2.66 21.21
CA VAL A 692 31.83 -3.25 21.20
C VAL A 692 32.66 -2.51 20.15
N SER A 693 33.74 -1.87 20.59
CA SER A 693 34.74 -1.23 19.75
C SER A 693 35.98 -2.11 19.53
N GLU A 694 36.87 -1.69 18.64
CA GLU A 694 38.19 -2.33 18.48
C GLU A 694 39.01 -2.31 19.79
N GLN A 695 38.89 -1.23 20.57
CA GLN A 695 39.60 -1.11 21.85
C GLN A 695 39.07 -2.12 22.88
N ASP A 696 37.76 -2.37 22.90
CA ASP A 696 37.16 -3.37 23.79
C ASP A 696 37.62 -4.78 23.44
N LEU A 697 37.72 -5.10 22.14
CA LEU A 697 38.27 -6.38 21.70
C LEU A 697 39.75 -6.53 22.08
N ARG A 698 40.56 -5.48 21.90
CA ARG A 698 41.98 -5.48 22.30
C ARG A 698 42.15 -5.67 23.81
N GLN A 699 41.34 -4.97 24.62
CA GLN A 699 41.35 -5.14 26.06
C GLN A 699 40.95 -6.57 26.45
N PHE A 700 39.92 -7.11 25.81
CA PHE A 700 39.50 -8.49 26.04
C PHE A 700 40.59 -9.50 25.70
N MET A 701 41.32 -9.31 24.60
CA MET A 701 42.48 -10.15 24.28
C MET A 701 43.58 -10.04 25.34
N GLN A 702 43.86 -8.85 25.88
CA GLN A 702 44.84 -8.68 26.96
C GLN A 702 44.42 -9.38 28.25
N ASP A 703 43.13 -9.29 28.61
CA ASP A 703 42.57 -9.93 29.79
C ASP A 703 42.58 -11.47 29.68
N ASN A 704 42.67 -12.01 28.46
CA ASN A 704 42.65 -13.44 28.13
C ASN A 704 43.96 -13.94 27.49
N ALA A 705 45.04 -13.16 27.59
CA ALA A 705 46.36 -13.46 27.01
C ALA A 705 46.90 -14.80 27.49
#